data_AF-A0A7U9ENV8-F1
#
_entry.id   AF-A0A7U9ENV8-F1
#
_cell.length_a   1.000
_cell.length_b   1.000
_cell.length_c   1.000
_cell.angle_alpha   90.00
_cell.angle_beta   90.00
_cell.angle_gamma   90.00
#
_symmetry.space_group_name_H-M   'P 1'
#
loop_
_entity.id
_entity.type
_entity.pdbx_description
1 polymer ?
#
loop_
_entity_poly.entity_id
_entity_poly.type
_entity_poly.pdbx_seq_one_letter_code
_entity_poly.pdbx_strand_id
1 'polypeptide(L)'
;MKRKRSPLANRFKYIRPIERQADGHSETTYGDRAWEDAYRRRWQHDKVVRSTHGVNCTGSCSWNIYVKNGIVTWEGQQLNYPSTGPDMPDFEPRGCPRGASFSWYMYSPLRVKYPYVRGILLDMWREALSHHPNNPLEAWKSIVEDREKAKRYKQARGKGRFVRVSWDEALTLVAASLLYTVVKYGPDRNVGFSPIPAMSMVSHAAGSRFMQLMGGPMLSFYDWYADLPPASPQIWGDQTDVPESSDWYNAGYIITWGSNVPLTRTPDAHFLAEVRYRGTKVVSVSPDYAESTKFADDWLSVKQGTDGALAMAMGHVILNEYYVKRTVPYFERYAKTYTDFPFVVTLKQNGGAWTAGRFLLAKDLGKQTNNAEWKPVIYDENTDSFVVPNGTIGARWEDKGKWNLRLVDEETEQPLEPRLSFLGSEDEVISIQLPYFTAEGGKTIERAVPVKKVQTVTGDVYVTTVYDLILANYGIDRGIGGTVARSYDDEVPFTPAWQEAITGVDRELVVKIAREFADNAIDTNGRSMIIVGAGINHWFNSDTIYRAVLNLVLFVGAQGVNGGGWAHYVGQEKLRPVEGWQTIATARDWVGPAKLQNGTSFFYFATDQWRYEERPVDELISPLAKKARYSHPGDYNVLAARLGWLPSYPTFNKNGIELYNEAVSHGARTPEEIGAYVAKQLKKKELQFAIEDPDNEANFPRNLIVWRANLISSSGKGHEYFLKHLLGTTNGLLNDDRDSLRPEEIRWRDEAPEGKLDLLVNLDFRMAGTALYSDVVLPAATWYEKHDLSSTDMHPFIHPFNPAVPPLWEARSDWDIFKSLAKAVSDVAKQAGLKPMKEVVATPLLHDTAQELAQPFGEVKDWSKGETEPIPGKTMPNIHVIERDYTLLYDQMTALGPNVARQPIGTKGIAWSAKDEYEQLKRRLGTVRRASIADGCPDISEAKKAAEAILTLSSTTNGKMAVKAWEALEKKTDLKLADLAKEREEECFTFEQITAQPKTVITSPAFSGSEKGGRRYSPFTTNVERLIPWRTLTGRQSFYIDHELMREFGETMATFKPVLPHRPFSNKRPKENGKEVILNYLTPHNKWSIHSMYFDSLPMLTLFRGGPTVWMNKDDAAEAGINDNDWIECFNENGVVVARAVVSHRLPRGMAFMHHAQDRHINVPGTKLTNNRGGTHNSPTRIHVKPTHMIGGYAQLSYGFNYYGPTGNQRDLYVVIRKLEEVDWLED
;
A
#
# COMPACT_ATOMS: atom_id res chain seq x y z
N MET A 1 0.75 -32.08 60.57
CA MET A 1 1.56 -30.86 60.36
C MET A 1 2.70 -30.82 61.36
N LYS A 2 3.97 -30.92 60.93
CA LYS A 2 5.13 -30.67 61.82
C LYS A 2 5.23 -29.16 62.07
N ARG A 3 5.28 -28.72 63.33
CA ARG A 3 5.49 -27.30 63.72
C ARG A 3 6.71 -26.74 62.96
N LYS A 4 6.51 -25.70 62.14
CA LYS A 4 7.63 -24.94 61.54
C LYS A 4 8.49 -24.40 62.68
N ARG A 5 9.77 -24.78 62.73
CA ARG A 5 10.74 -24.23 63.69
C ARG A 5 10.83 -22.71 63.50
N SER A 6 11.00 -21.96 64.59
CA SER A 6 11.10 -20.49 64.49
C SER A 6 12.33 -20.08 63.67
N PRO A 7 12.30 -18.93 62.97
CA PRO A 7 13.48 -18.39 62.28
C PRO A 7 14.70 -18.25 63.20
N LEU A 8 14.48 -17.96 64.49
CA LEU A 8 15.50 -17.91 65.53
C LEU A 8 16.12 -19.30 65.79
N ALA A 9 15.32 -20.36 65.87
CA ALA A 9 15.79 -21.73 66.05
C ALA A 9 16.60 -22.24 64.85
N ASN A 10 16.35 -21.73 63.64
CA ASN A 10 17.15 -22.06 62.44
C ASN A 10 18.55 -21.44 62.47
N ARG A 11 18.77 -20.32 63.18
CA ARG A 11 20.11 -19.70 63.32
C ARG A 11 21.10 -20.54 64.12
N PHE A 12 20.63 -21.41 65.03
CA PHE A 12 21.50 -22.33 65.78
C PHE A 12 22.10 -23.47 64.92
N LYS A 13 21.71 -23.60 63.65
CA LYS A 13 22.36 -24.52 62.69
C LYS A 13 23.78 -24.11 62.32
N TYR A 14 24.20 -22.88 62.65
CA TYR A 14 25.57 -22.39 62.45
C TYR A 14 26.63 -23.23 63.19
N ILE A 15 26.23 -24.00 64.22
CA ILE A 15 27.10 -24.87 65.01
C ILE A 15 27.33 -26.24 64.31
N ARG A 16 26.63 -26.52 63.19
CA ARG A 16 26.83 -27.78 62.46
C ARG A 16 28.14 -27.74 61.66
N PRO A 17 28.92 -28.83 61.63
CA PRO A 17 30.11 -28.92 60.79
C PRO A 17 29.77 -28.64 59.33
N ILE A 18 30.60 -27.84 58.67
CA ILE A 18 30.39 -27.43 57.27
C ILE A 18 31.50 -28.01 56.42
N GLU A 19 31.14 -28.57 55.27
CA GLU A 19 32.09 -29.09 54.31
C GLU A 19 32.82 -27.92 53.65
N ARG A 20 34.13 -27.90 53.81
CA ARG A 20 35.02 -26.92 53.20
C ARG A 20 35.87 -27.60 52.15
N GLN A 21 35.96 -26.98 50.99
CA GLN A 21 36.74 -27.45 49.85
C GLN A 21 37.79 -26.40 49.47
N ALA A 22 38.69 -26.75 48.55
CA ALA A 22 39.75 -25.87 48.07
C ALA A 22 40.55 -25.19 49.20
N ASP A 23 41.13 -25.99 50.10
CA ASP A 23 41.94 -25.51 51.24
C ASP A 23 41.23 -24.49 52.15
N GLY A 24 39.91 -24.59 52.27
CA GLY A 24 39.10 -23.68 53.07
C GLY A 24 38.66 -22.40 52.35
N HIS A 25 38.92 -22.28 51.04
CA HIS A 25 38.48 -21.15 50.22
C HIS A 25 36.97 -21.14 50.00
N SER A 26 36.35 -22.32 49.86
CA SER A 26 34.91 -22.44 49.62
C SER A 26 34.21 -23.28 50.68
N GLU A 27 32.97 -22.89 50.97
CA GLU A 27 32.09 -23.55 51.92
C GLU A 27 30.75 -23.86 51.25
N THR A 28 30.35 -25.14 51.25
CA THR A 28 29.06 -25.54 50.71
C THR A 28 28.00 -25.48 51.82
N THR A 29 27.03 -24.57 51.68
CA THR A 29 25.94 -24.41 52.65
C THR A 29 24.62 -24.96 52.12
N TYR A 30 23.94 -25.78 52.93
CA TYR A 30 22.60 -26.31 52.66
C TYR A 30 21.52 -25.53 53.43
N GLY A 31 21.66 -24.20 53.45
CA GLY A 31 20.76 -23.27 54.16
C GLY A 31 19.34 -23.24 53.61
N ASP A 32 18.43 -22.57 54.32
CA ASP A 32 17.06 -22.36 53.84
C ASP A 32 17.05 -21.39 52.64
N ARG A 33 16.54 -21.88 51.50
CA ARG A 33 16.41 -21.13 50.24
C ARG A 33 14.95 -20.79 49.91
N ALA A 34 14.04 -20.85 50.89
CA ALA A 34 12.61 -20.56 50.67
C ALA A 34 12.31 -19.13 50.19
N TRP A 35 13.24 -18.17 50.37
CA TRP A 35 13.10 -16.82 49.81
C TRP A 35 13.00 -16.82 48.28
N GLU A 36 13.57 -17.81 47.61
CA GLU A 36 13.50 -17.99 46.15
C GLU A 36 12.06 -18.19 45.66
N ASP A 37 11.15 -18.66 46.53
CA ASP A 37 9.74 -18.83 46.17
C ASP A 37 9.06 -17.49 45.84
N ALA A 38 9.62 -16.35 46.25
CA ALA A 38 9.12 -15.04 45.82
C ALA A 38 9.21 -14.88 44.29
N TYR A 39 10.33 -15.27 43.69
CA TYR A 39 10.54 -15.21 42.24
C TYR A 39 9.79 -16.33 41.52
N ARG A 40 9.77 -17.55 42.07
CA ARG A 40 8.98 -18.66 41.50
C ARG A 40 7.50 -18.30 41.45
N ARG A 41 6.95 -17.74 42.53
CA ARG A 41 5.57 -17.27 42.58
C ARG A 41 5.32 -16.09 41.66
N ARG A 42 6.30 -15.24 41.36
CA ARG A 42 6.14 -14.18 40.34
C ARG A 42 5.96 -14.79 38.95
N TRP A 43 6.78 -15.79 38.58
CA TRP A 43 6.74 -16.46 37.27
C TRP A 43 5.49 -17.33 37.03
N GLN A 44 4.98 -18.00 38.08
CA GLN A 44 3.74 -18.79 38.00
C GLN A 44 2.57 -17.95 37.48
N HIS A 45 1.69 -18.54 36.69
CA HIS A 45 0.57 -17.87 36.03
C HIS A 45 -0.64 -18.82 35.98
N ASP A 46 -1.82 -18.25 35.74
CA ASP A 46 -3.11 -18.96 35.77
C ASP A 46 -3.34 -19.74 34.46
N LYS A 47 -3.03 -19.09 33.33
CA LYS A 47 -3.17 -19.65 31.98
C LYS A 47 -2.30 -18.90 30.96
N VAL A 48 -2.14 -19.52 29.80
CA VAL A 48 -1.49 -18.95 28.62
C VAL A 48 -2.44 -19.01 27.43
N VAL A 49 -2.56 -17.92 26.69
CA VAL A 49 -3.45 -17.83 25.52
C VAL A 49 -2.67 -17.43 24.29
N ARG A 50 -2.93 -18.06 23.13
CA ARG A 50 -2.34 -17.66 21.86
C ARG A 50 -3.02 -16.41 21.33
N SER A 51 -2.25 -15.36 21.06
CA SER A 51 -2.72 -14.21 20.27
C SER A 51 -1.59 -13.65 19.41
N THR A 52 -1.82 -12.52 18.76
CA THR A 52 -0.87 -11.81 17.89
C THR A 52 -1.10 -10.29 18.00
N HIS A 53 -0.41 -9.51 17.18
CA HIS A 53 -0.46 -8.05 17.18
C HIS A 53 -1.05 -7.53 15.87
N GLY A 54 -2.16 -6.80 15.96
CA GLY A 54 -2.85 -6.19 14.81
C GLY A 54 -2.25 -4.83 14.46
N VAL A 55 -0.97 -4.83 14.09
CA VAL A 55 -0.19 -3.64 13.75
C VAL A 55 0.57 -3.88 12.45
N ASN A 56 0.73 -2.83 11.65
CA ASN A 56 1.34 -2.90 10.32
C ASN A 56 2.87 -3.02 10.40
N CYS A 57 3.38 -4.20 10.75
CA CYS A 57 4.81 -4.45 10.95
C CYS A 57 5.41 -5.56 10.08
N THR A 58 4.59 -6.25 9.27
CA THR A 58 4.90 -7.50 8.54
C THR A 58 5.26 -8.69 9.43
N GLY A 59 5.41 -8.50 10.74
CA GLY A 59 5.92 -9.54 11.63
C GLY A 59 4.95 -10.72 11.79
N SER A 60 3.64 -10.47 11.90
CA SER A 60 2.60 -11.48 12.12
C SER A 60 3.05 -12.56 13.14
N CYS A 61 3.63 -12.13 14.26
CA CYS A 61 4.23 -13.04 15.25
C CYS A 61 3.15 -13.55 16.21
N SER A 62 3.17 -14.84 16.53
CA SER A 62 2.27 -15.48 17.47
C SER A 62 2.89 -15.44 18.86
N TRP A 63 2.10 -15.10 19.86
CA TRP A 63 2.54 -14.87 21.24
C TRP A 63 1.75 -15.70 22.25
N ASN A 64 2.44 -16.11 23.30
CA ASN A 64 1.93 -16.64 24.56
C ASN A 64 1.57 -15.47 25.48
N ILE A 65 0.27 -15.27 25.72
CA ILE A 65 -0.23 -14.19 26.58
C ILE A 65 -0.46 -14.76 27.98
N TYR A 66 0.29 -14.28 28.97
CA TYR A 66 0.28 -14.81 30.33
C TYR A 66 -0.74 -14.07 31.19
N VAL A 67 -1.72 -14.81 31.69
CA VAL A 67 -2.73 -14.31 32.63
C VAL A 67 -2.37 -14.76 34.03
N LYS A 68 -2.33 -13.82 34.98
CA LYS A 68 -2.02 -14.09 36.39
C LYS A 68 -2.92 -13.22 37.26
N ASN A 69 -3.55 -13.82 38.27
CA ASN A 69 -4.58 -13.18 39.09
C ASN A 69 -5.70 -12.57 38.23
N GLY A 70 -6.09 -13.25 37.14
CA GLY A 70 -7.15 -12.82 36.24
C GLY A 70 -6.83 -11.61 35.35
N ILE A 71 -5.60 -11.08 35.38
CA ILE A 71 -5.15 -9.98 34.51
C ILE A 71 -4.03 -10.42 33.57
N VAL A 72 -3.92 -9.78 32.41
CA VAL A 72 -2.75 -9.98 31.53
C VAL A 72 -1.54 -9.32 32.20
N THR A 73 -0.41 -10.01 32.26
CA THR A 73 0.78 -9.52 32.97
C THR A 73 2.00 -9.33 32.09
N TRP A 74 2.26 -10.26 31.17
CA TRP A 74 3.31 -10.16 30.16
C TRP A 74 3.00 -11.10 29.00
N GLU A 75 3.83 -11.05 27.97
CA GLU A 75 3.80 -11.86 26.78
C GLU A 75 5.19 -12.48 26.53
N GLY A 76 5.20 -13.67 25.92
CA GLY A 76 6.40 -14.30 25.38
C GLY A 76 6.09 -14.88 24.01
N GLN A 77 7.08 -15.10 23.15
CA GLN A 77 6.80 -15.63 21.81
C GLN A 77 6.29 -17.08 21.84
N GLN A 78 5.51 -17.45 20.83
CA GLN A 78 5.21 -18.85 20.54
C GLN A 78 6.32 -19.45 19.70
N LEU A 79 6.68 -20.69 20.00
CA LEU A 79 7.79 -21.39 19.32
C LEU A 79 7.30 -22.50 18.39
N ASN A 80 6.00 -22.80 18.38
CA ASN A 80 5.46 -23.99 17.72
C ASN A 80 4.99 -23.73 16.27
N TYR A 81 5.65 -22.86 15.52
CA TYR A 81 5.39 -22.73 14.08
C TYR A 81 5.66 -24.08 13.37
N PRO A 82 4.95 -24.40 12.28
CA PRO A 82 5.32 -25.54 11.45
C PRO A 82 6.77 -25.41 10.96
N SER A 83 7.55 -26.48 11.08
CA SER A 83 8.97 -26.47 10.73
C SER A 83 9.19 -26.24 9.23
N THR A 84 10.30 -25.58 8.89
CA THR A 84 10.78 -25.42 7.51
C THR A 84 11.48 -26.67 6.96
N GLY A 85 11.74 -27.68 7.80
CA GLY A 85 12.54 -28.85 7.45
C GLY A 85 13.99 -28.74 7.93
N PRO A 86 14.76 -29.84 7.89
CA PRO A 86 16.08 -29.92 8.54
C PRO A 86 17.18 -29.08 7.88
N ASP A 87 17.03 -28.71 6.61
CA ASP A 87 18.06 -27.98 5.84
C ASP A 87 17.90 -26.45 5.91
N MET A 88 16.95 -25.96 6.70
CA MET A 88 16.55 -24.56 6.77
C MET A 88 16.34 -24.16 8.24
N PRO A 89 16.71 -22.93 8.64
CA PRO A 89 16.35 -22.42 9.96
C PRO A 89 14.83 -22.24 10.08
N ASP A 90 14.29 -22.62 11.24
CA ASP A 90 12.87 -22.42 11.54
C ASP A 90 12.55 -20.93 11.81
N PHE A 91 11.27 -20.56 11.76
CA PHE A 91 10.84 -19.19 12.01
C PHE A 91 10.87 -18.77 13.49
N GLU A 92 10.94 -19.71 14.43
CA GLU A 92 10.92 -19.39 15.86
C GLU A 92 12.18 -18.60 16.28
N PRO A 93 12.11 -17.69 17.26
CA PRO A 93 10.93 -17.29 18.03
C PRO A 93 10.11 -16.16 17.38
N ARG A 94 10.56 -15.57 16.26
CA ARG A 94 10.08 -14.27 15.76
C ARG A 94 10.05 -13.21 16.89
N GLY A 95 9.08 -12.28 16.83
CA GLY A 95 8.89 -11.22 17.80
C GLY A 95 9.80 -10.00 17.58
N CYS A 96 9.54 -8.95 18.35
CA CYS A 96 10.33 -7.70 18.32
C CYS A 96 10.15 -6.94 19.65
N PRO A 97 11.03 -5.97 19.98
CA PRO A 97 10.94 -5.24 21.25
C PRO A 97 9.63 -4.46 21.41
N ARG A 98 9.04 -3.99 20.29
CA ARG A 98 7.72 -3.33 20.32
C ARG A 98 6.64 -4.30 20.79
N GLY A 99 6.55 -5.45 20.13
CA GLY A 99 5.56 -6.49 20.45
C GLY A 99 5.68 -7.02 21.88
N ALA A 100 6.90 -7.11 22.42
CA ALA A 100 7.16 -7.53 23.80
C ALA A 100 6.72 -6.50 24.87
N SER A 101 6.27 -5.31 24.46
CA SER A 101 5.83 -4.24 25.35
C SER A 101 4.32 -3.97 25.28
N PHE A 102 3.57 -4.76 24.51
CA PHE A 102 2.16 -4.48 24.23
C PHE A 102 1.27 -4.59 25.47
N SER A 103 1.54 -5.54 26.37
CA SER A 103 0.77 -5.72 27.61
C SER A 103 0.66 -4.44 28.46
N TRP A 104 1.58 -3.49 28.31
CA TRP A 104 1.50 -2.18 28.95
C TRP A 104 0.19 -1.44 28.64
N TYR A 105 -0.29 -1.49 27.39
CA TYR A 105 -1.48 -0.75 26.95
C TYR A 105 -2.75 -1.18 27.64
N MET A 106 -2.84 -2.45 28.05
CA MET A 106 -4.02 -3.05 28.69
C MET A 106 -4.55 -2.17 29.82
N TYR A 107 -3.65 -1.60 30.63
CA TYR A 107 -3.96 -0.83 31.84
C TYR A 107 -3.27 0.53 31.89
N SER A 108 -2.65 0.95 30.78
CA SER A 108 -1.94 2.23 30.67
C SER A 108 -2.85 3.45 30.92
N PRO A 109 -2.27 4.61 31.28
CA PRO A 109 -3.03 5.86 31.39
C PRO A 109 -3.64 6.32 30.05
N LEU A 110 -3.14 5.81 28.92
CA LEU A 110 -3.62 6.15 27.58
C LEU A 110 -4.85 5.32 27.16
N ARG A 111 -5.20 4.27 27.91
CA ARG A 111 -6.28 3.35 27.56
C ARG A 111 -7.62 4.08 27.43
N VAL A 112 -8.26 3.95 26.27
CA VAL A 112 -9.65 4.40 26.05
C VAL A 112 -10.58 3.38 26.70
N LYS A 113 -11.35 3.82 27.70
CA LYS A 113 -12.15 2.94 28.58
C LYS A 113 -13.65 2.97 28.27
N TYR A 114 -14.13 4.12 27.79
CA TYR A 114 -15.55 4.42 27.59
C TYR A 114 -15.75 5.13 26.26
N PRO A 115 -16.97 5.13 25.70
CA PRO A 115 -17.32 6.07 24.64
C PRO A 115 -17.15 7.51 25.14
N TYR A 116 -16.50 8.34 24.33
CA TYR A 116 -16.30 9.76 24.61
C TYR A 116 -16.84 10.61 23.47
N VAL A 117 -17.49 11.72 23.82
CA VAL A 117 -17.92 12.76 22.87
C VAL A 117 -17.32 14.09 23.30
N ARG A 118 -16.96 14.94 22.33
CA ARG A 118 -16.51 16.32 22.61
C ARG A 118 -17.62 17.05 23.36
N GLY A 119 -17.32 17.59 24.54
CA GLY A 119 -18.34 18.18 25.43
C GLY A 119 -19.19 19.26 24.76
N ILE A 120 -18.59 20.12 23.94
CA ILE A 120 -19.31 21.18 23.21
C ILE A 120 -20.34 20.59 22.25
N LEU A 121 -20.00 19.52 21.52
CA LEU A 121 -20.94 18.85 20.63
C LEU A 121 -22.03 18.13 21.43
N LEU A 122 -21.66 17.49 22.53
CA LEU A 122 -22.58 16.75 23.40
C LEU A 122 -23.65 17.67 24.02
N ASP A 123 -23.25 18.86 24.47
CA ASP A 123 -24.16 19.87 25.04
C ASP A 123 -25.21 20.27 23.98
N MET A 124 -24.77 20.58 22.76
CA MET A 124 -25.64 20.92 21.63
C MET A 124 -26.55 19.75 21.23
N TRP A 125 -26.02 18.52 21.23
CA TRP A 125 -26.75 17.31 20.89
C TRP A 125 -27.92 17.04 21.85
N ARG A 126 -27.67 17.14 23.16
CA ARG A 126 -28.70 16.95 24.18
C ARG A 126 -29.76 18.04 24.13
N GLU A 127 -29.35 19.29 23.91
CA GLU A 127 -30.28 20.41 23.70
C GLU A 127 -31.16 20.17 22.46
N ALA A 128 -30.56 19.79 21.33
CA ALA A 128 -31.30 19.52 20.10
C ALA A 128 -32.30 18.35 20.27
N LEU A 129 -31.91 17.27 20.94
CA LEU A 129 -32.82 16.16 21.24
C LEU A 129 -33.99 16.56 22.16
N SER A 130 -33.79 17.52 23.07
CA SER A 130 -34.87 18.01 23.92
C SER A 130 -35.95 18.76 23.13
N HIS A 131 -35.58 19.41 22.02
CA HIS A 131 -36.50 20.08 21.10
C HIS A 131 -37.09 19.13 20.03
N HIS A 132 -36.41 18.04 19.72
CA HIS A 132 -36.81 17.05 18.73
C HIS A 132 -36.91 15.64 19.33
N PRO A 133 -37.80 15.41 20.32
CA PRO A 133 -37.91 14.13 20.99
C PRO A 133 -38.28 13.04 19.98
N ASN A 134 -37.58 11.91 20.03
CA ASN A 134 -37.75 10.78 19.12
C ASN A 134 -37.44 11.07 17.63
N ASN A 135 -36.77 12.19 17.31
CA ASN A 135 -36.27 12.46 15.96
C ASN A 135 -34.77 12.85 15.96
N PRO A 136 -33.87 11.86 16.08
CA PRO A 136 -32.43 12.09 16.07
C PRO A 136 -31.92 12.78 14.79
N LEU A 137 -32.58 12.55 13.64
CA LEU A 137 -32.19 13.16 12.36
C LEU A 137 -32.42 14.68 12.38
N GLU A 138 -33.60 15.13 12.80
CA GLU A 138 -33.89 16.58 12.90
C GLU A 138 -33.05 17.23 14.00
N ALA A 139 -32.75 16.53 15.10
CA ALA A 139 -31.82 17.01 16.11
C ALA A 139 -30.43 17.29 15.51
N TRP A 140 -29.86 16.33 14.75
CA TRP A 140 -28.56 16.52 14.11
C TRP A 140 -28.59 17.63 13.06
N LYS A 141 -29.64 17.68 12.24
CA LYS A 141 -29.88 18.73 11.24
C LYS A 141 -29.84 20.13 11.87
N SER A 142 -30.49 20.32 13.03
CA SER A 142 -30.52 21.60 13.75
C SER A 142 -29.15 22.10 14.26
N ILE A 143 -28.15 21.22 14.28
CA ILE A 143 -26.77 21.51 14.66
C ILE A 143 -25.91 21.73 13.42
N VAL A 144 -25.96 20.81 12.46
CA VAL A 144 -25.04 20.80 11.32
C VAL A 144 -25.40 21.84 10.25
N GLU A 145 -26.68 22.21 10.10
CA GLU A 145 -27.10 23.27 9.16
C GLU A 145 -26.87 24.68 9.73
N ASP A 146 -26.73 24.80 11.05
CA ASP A 146 -26.38 26.06 11.70
C ASP A 146 -24.86 26.25 11.64
N ARG A 147 -24.41 27.17 10.78
CA ARG A 147 -22.98 27.42 10.54
C ARG A 147 -22.22 27.80 11.81
N GLU A 148 -22.83 28.53 12.72
CA GLU A 148 -22.18 28.95 13.96
C GLU A 148 -22.04 27.78 14.94
N LYS A 149 -23.09 26.96 15.09
CA LYS A 149 -22.99 25.72 15.90
C LYS A 149 -21.96 24.77 15.32
N ALA A 150 -21.99 24.54 14.01
CA ALA A 150 -21.06 23.66 13.32
C ALA A 150 -19.60 24.10 13.53
N LYS A 151 -19.31 25.39 13.29
CA LYS A 151 -17.99 25.98 13.49
C LYS A 151 -17.50 25.81 14.94
N ARG A 152 -18.36 26.06 15.93
CA ARG A 152 -18.00 26.00 17.35
C ARG A 152 -17.46 24.65 17.80
N TYR A 153 -18.10 23.52 17.43
CA TYR A 153 -17.57 22.21 17.85
C TYR A 153 -16.39 21.77 17.00
N LYS A 154 -16.36 22.10 15.69
CA LYS A 154 -15.23 21.77 14.80
C LYS A 154 -13.92 22.43 15.25
N GLN A 155 -13.98 23.70 15.67
CA GLN A 155 -12.83 24.44 16.21
C GLN A 155 -12.33 23.94 17.58
N ALA A 156 -13.09 23.06 18.25
CA ALA A 156 -12.73 22.44 19.51
C ALA A 156 -11.94 21.12 19.33
N ARG A 157 -11.85 20.60 18.09
CA ARG A 157 -11.05 19.41 17.76
C ARG A 157 -9.59 19.64 18.13
N GLY A 158 -9.00 18.69 18.87
CA GLY A 158 -7.61 18.75 19.33
C GLY A 158 -7.38 19.49 20.66
N LYS A 159 -8.42 20.06 21.28
CA LYS A 159 -8.32 20.93 22.49
C LYS A 159 -8.87 20.29 23.78
N GLY A 160 -8.97 18.96 23.84
CA GLY A 160 -9.47 18.24 25.03
C GLY A 160 -10.98 18.38 25.25
N ARG A 161 -11.43 18.36 26.53
CA ARG A 161 -12.86 18.38 26.93
C ARG A 161 -13.69 17.22 26.36
N PHE A 162 -13.15 16.00 26.41
CA PHE A 162 -13.93 14.79 26.17
C PHE A 162 -14.79 14.43 27.39
N VAL A 163 -16.03 14.02 27.15
CA VAL A 163 -16.98 13.64 28.19
C VAL A 163 -17.41 12.20 27.95
N ARG A 164 -17.40 11.39 29.00
CA ARG A 164 -17.90 10.01 28.97
C ARG A 164 -19.40 10.01 28.67
N VAL A 165 -19.82 9.15 27.75
CA VAL A 165 -21.23 8.92 27.41
C VAL A 165 -21.54 7.42 27.39
N SER A 166 -22.81 7.05 27.28
CA SER A 166 -23.19 5.66 27.03
C SER A 166 -22.94 5.27 25.58
N TRP A 167 -22.82 3.96 25.31
CA TRP A 167 -22.76 3.45 23.94
C TRP A 167 -23.98 3.87 23.11
N ASP A 168 -25.19 3.81 23.68
CA ASP A 168 -26.40 4.15 22.95
C ASP A 168 -26.42 5.63 22.55
N GLU A 169 -26.05 6.55 23.46
CA GLU A 169 -26.00 7.99 23.16
C GLU A 169 -24.98 8.30 22.05
N ALA A 170 -23.78 7.71 22.13
CA ALA A 170 -22.76 7.89 21.10
C ALA A 170 -23.20 7.32 19.74
N LEU A 171 -23.73 6.10 19.73
CA LEU A 171 -24.11 5.42 18.48
C LEU A 171 -25.35 6.04 17.84
N THR A 172 -26.32 6.55 18.60
CA THR A 172 -27.46 7.29 18.06
C THR A 172 -27.03 8.60 17.40
N LEU A 173 -26.09 9.35 18.01
CA LEU A 173 -25.52 10.56 17.40
C LEU A 173 -24.84 10.22 16.07
N VAL A 174 -23.96 9.20 16.06
CA VAL A 174 -23.25 8.80 14.84
C VAL A 174 -24.24 8.32 13.77
N ALA A 175 -25.22 7.48 14.12
CA ALA A 175 -26.24 6.99 13.20
C ALA A 175 -27.07 8.12 12.58
N ALA A 176 -27.48 9.12 13.39
CA ALA A 176 -28.21 10.28 12.91
C ALA A 176 -27.40 11.09 11.89
N SER A 177 -26.12 11.34 12.16
CA SER A 177 -25.24 12.05 11.22
C SER A 177 -25.08 11.31 9.89
N LEU A 178 -24.83 10.00 9.95
CA LEU A 178 -24.65 9.16 8.77
C LEU A 178 -25.92 9.16 7.89
N LEU A 179 -27.09 8.94 8.48
CA LEU A 179 -28.37 8.90 7.76
C LEU A 179 -28.77 10.27 7.20
N TYR A 180 -28.58 11.34 7.99
CA TYR A 180 -28.82 12.70 7.49
C TYR A 180 -27.95 13.01 6.26
N THR A 181 -26.68 12.61 6.30
CA THR A 181 -25.76 12.77 5.17
C THR A 181 -26.22 12.00 3.93
N VAL A 182 -26.69 10.75 4.10
CA VAL A 182 -27.27 9.95 3.01
C VAL A 182 -28.42 10.69 2.34
N VAL A 183 -29.37 11.20 3.13
CA VAL A 183 -30.58 11.84 2.63
C VAL A 183 -30.27 13.16 1.94
N LYS A 184 -29.39 13.98 2.50
CA LYS A 184 -29.11 15.32 1.98
C LYS A 184 -28.06 15.37 0.87
N TYR A 185 -26.94 14.67 1.04
CA TYR A 185 -25.78 14.80 0.16
C TYR A 185 -25.49 13.53 -0.65
N GLY A 186 -25.95 12.38 -0.16
CA GLY A 186 -25.69 11.08 -0.75
C GLY A 186 -24.74 10.23 0.11
N PRO A 187 -24.81 8.89 -0.03
CA PRO A 187 -24.09 7.97 0.84
C PRO A 187 -22.57 8.01 0.63
N ASP A 188 -22.08 8.46 -0.54
CA ASP A 188 -20.65 8.61 -0.83
C ASP A 188 -19.96 9.77 -0.11
N ARG A 189 -20.69 10.57 0.67
CA ARG A 189 -20.14 11.57 1.61
C ARG A 189 -19.86 11.01 3.01
N ASN A 190 -20.21 9.74 3.25
CA ASN A 190 -19.82 8.98 4.45
C ASN A 190 -18.60 8.11 4.12
N VAL A 191 -17.44 8.40 4.71
CA VAL A 191 -16.17 7.80 4.30
C VAL A 191 -15.56 6.96 5.43
N GLY A 192 -14.97 5.81 5.08
CA GLY A 192 -14.25 4.96 6.01
C GLY A 192 -12.76 4.88 5.69
N PHE A 193 -11.90 5.01 6.71
CA PHE A 193 -10.46 4.78 6.58
C PHE A 193 -10.00 3.71 7.58
N SER A 194 -9.52 2.58 7.04
CA SER A 194 -8.81 1.55 7.80
C SER A 194 -7.80 0.83 6.91
N PRO A 195 -6.52 0.79 7.29
CA PRO A 195 -5.47 0.26 6.45
C PRO A 195 -5.24 -1.23 6.70
N ILE A 196 -4.56 -1.91 5.76
CA ILE A 196 -3.83 -3.16 6.02
C ILE A 196 -4.73 -4.24 6.66
N PRO A 197 -5.58 -4.93 5.89
CA PRO A 197 -6.49 -5.93 6.45
C PRO A 197 -5.74 -7.17 6.96
N ALA A 198 -4.56 -7.50 6.41
CA ALA A 198 -3.84 -8.74 6.75
C ALA A 198 -3.39 -8.82 8.22
N MET A 199 -3.21 -7.68 8.90
CA MET A 199 -2.84 -7.66 10.33
C MET A 199 -4.01 -8.00 11.25
N SER A 200 -5.27 -7.83 10.83
CA SER A 200 -6.47 -8.16 11.63
C SER A 200 -7.71 -8.12 10.73
N MET A 201 -7.97 -9.23 10.05
CA MET A 201 -8.86 -9.34 8.88
C MET A 201 -10.32 -8.99 9.20
N VAL A 202 -10.86 -9.54 10.29
CA VAL A 202 -12.24 -9.33 10.75
C VAL A 202 -12.43 -7.91 11.28
N SER A 203 -11.44 -7.36 11.98
CA SER A 203 -11.49 -5.98 12.46
C SER A 203 -11.50 -4.96 11.32
N HIS A 204 -10.77 -5.21 10.24
CA HIS A 204 -10.91 -4.41 9.02
C HIS A 204 -12.28 -4.63 8.38
N ALA A 205 -12.67 -5.90 8.18
CA ALA A 205 -13.92 -6.26 7.51
C ALA A 205 -15.15 -5.68 8.23
N ALA A 206 -15.12 -5.52 9.56
CA ALA A 206 -16.18 -4.95 10.36
C ALA A 206 -16.66 -3.59 9.83
N GLY A 207 -15.75 -2.61 9.77
CA GLY A 207 -16.07 -1.29 9.28
C GLY A 207 -16.22 -1.24 7.78
N SER A 208 -15.41 -1.98 7.03
CA SER A 208 -15.52 -2.04 5.57
C SER A 208 -16.89 -2.54 5.13
N ARG A 209 -17.38 -3.62 5.75
CA ARG A 209 -18.71 -4.19 5.49
C ARG A 209 -19.81 -3.19 5.83
N PHE A 210 -19.72 -2.55 7.00
CA PHE A 210 -20.66 -1.51 7.40
C PHE A 210 -20.71 -0.37 6.39
N MET A 211 -19.56 0.15 5.96
CA MET A 211 -19.49 1.23 4.97
C MET A 211 -20.10 0.81 3.63
N GLN A 212 -19.81 -0.41 3.15
CA GLN A 212 -20.38 -0.90 1.90
C GLN A 212 -21.89 -1.10 1.96
N LEU A 213 -22.44 -1.54 3.09
CA LEU A 213 -23.90 -1.63 3.30
C LEU A 213 -24.52 -0.22 3.36
N MET A 214 -23.86 0.72 4.05
CA MET A 214 -24.24 2.14 4.10
C MET A 214 -24.13 2.88 2.75
N GLY A 215 -23.41 2.31 1.78
CA GLY A 215 -23.11 2.94 0.49
C GLY A 215 -21.99 3.98 0.52
N GLY A 216 -21.17 3.98 1.57
CA GLY A 216 -20.01 4.86 1.71
C GLY A 216 -18.71 4.25 1.15
N PRO A 217 -17.79 5.07 0.61
CA PRO A 217 -16.50 4.57 0.13
C PRO A 217 -15.57 4.13 1.25
N MET A 218 -14.81 3.07 0.96
CA MET A 218 -13.61 2.70 1.69
C MET A 218 -12.38 3.29 1.01
N LEU A 219 -11.55 3.97 1.78
CA LEU A 219 -10.29 4.53 1.30
C LEU A 219 -9.17 3.46 1.30
N SER A 220 -8.35 3.46 0.25
CA SER A 220 -7.17 2.61 0.15
C SER A 220 -6.06 3.10 1.07
N PHE A 221 -5.04 2.28 1.22
CA PHE A 221 -3.92 2.52 2.13
C PHE A 221 -2.56 2.27 1.50
N TYR A 222 -2.45 1.34 0.55
CA TYR A 222 -1.15 0.89 0.06
C TYR A 222 -0.48 1.95 -0.82
N ASP A 223 -1.24 2.51 -1.76
CA ASP A 223 -0.88 3.71 -2.52
C ASP A 223 -0.67 4.92 -1.60
N TRP A 224 -1.62 5.17 -0.70
CA TRP A 224 -1.59 6.29 0.24
C TRP A 224 -0.36 6.29 1.14
N TYR A 225 0.10 5.13 1.59
CA TYR A 225 1.27 5.00 2.45
C TYR A 225 2.59 5.13 1.67
N ALA A 226 2.52 5.15 0.34
CA ALA A 226 3.65 4.93 -0.56
C ALA A 226 4.32 3.57 -0.33
N ASP A 227 3.53 2.60 0.13
CA ASP A 227 3.94 1.21 0.26
C ASP A 227 3.80 0.51 -1.10
N LEU A 228 2.76 0.82 -1.89
CA LEU A 228 2.63 0.39 -3.29
C LEU A 228 3.86 0.81 -4.09
N PRO A 229 4.58 -0.12 -4.76
CA PRO A 229 5.53 0.21 -5.79
C PRO A 229 4.82 0.23 -7.15
N PRO A 230 4.51 1.38 -7.78
CA PRO A 230 3.80 1.41 -9.06
C PRO A 230 4.54 0.68 -10.19
N ALA A 231 5.84 0.48 -10.03
CA ALA A 231 6.68 -0.39 -10.86
C ALA A 231 6.18 -1.85 -10.92
N SER A 232 5.59 -2.40 -9.86
CA SER A 232 5.11 -3.79 -9.86
C SER A 232 3.92 -3.98 -10.81
N PRO A 233 2.84 -3.19 -10.73
CA PRO A 233 1.78 -3.19 -11.75
C PRO A 233 2.33 -2.92 -13.16
N GLN A 234 3.23 -1.95 -13.30
CA GLN A 234 3.86 -1.60 -14.57
C GLN A 234 4.61 -2.75 -15.24
N ILE A 235 5.41 -3.53 -14.49
CA ILE A 235 6.24 -4.63 -15.01
C ILE A 235 5.44 -5.94 -15.12
N TRP A 236 4.61 -6.27 -14.13
CA TRP A 236 4.06 -7.62 -13.95
C TRP A 236 2.53 -7.70 -13.99
N GLY A 237 1.84 -6.56 -13.95
CA GLY A 237 0.40 -6.55 -13.73
C GLY A 237 0.00 -7.19 -12.40
N ASP A 238 0.80 -7.00 -11.35
CA ASP A 238 0.48 -7.42 -9.98
C ASP A 238 0.67 -6.26 -9.01
N GLN A 239 -0.18 -6.17 -7.98
CA GLN A 239 -0.08 -5.15 -6.93
C GLN A 239 1.28 -5.25 -6.23
N THR A 240 1.56 -6.41 -5.65
CA THR A 240 2.80 -6.80 -4.98
C THR A 240 2.69 -8.30 -4.72
N ASP A 241 3.76 -9.04 -5.05
CA ASP A 241 3.88 -10.44 -4.67
C ASP A 241 5.37 -10.75 -4.49
N VAL A 242 5.77 -11.12 -3.28
CA VAL A 242 7.19 -11.17 -2.86
C VAL A 242 7.53 -12.50 -2.19
N PRO A 243 8.81 -12.91 -2.20
CA PRO A 243 9.22 -14.15 -1.54
C PRO A 243 9.00 -14.05 -0.03
N GLU A 244 8.79 -15.19 0.61
CA GLU A 244 8.82 -15.24 2.08
C GLU A 244 10.25 -15.13 2.60
N SER A 245 10.45 -14.76 3.87
CA SER A 245 11.79 -14.53 4.41
C SER A 245 12.66 -15.79 4.44
N SER A 246 12.05 -16.96 4.62
CA SER A 246 12.80 -18.22 4.56
C SER A 246 13.37 -18.49 3.18
N ASP A 247 12.83 -17.90 2.11
CA ASP A 247 13.42 -18.02 0.78
C ASP A 247 14.71 -17.20 0.61
N TRP A 248 14.97 -16.21 1.49
CA TRP A 248 16.27 -15.53 1.52
C TRP A 248 17.40 -16.51 1.81
N TYR A 249 17.12 -17.56 2.59
CA TYR A 249 18.10 -18.61 2.87
C TYR A 249 18.42 -19.48 1.64
N ASN A 250 17.58 -19.41 0.61
CA ASN A 250 17.86 -19.98 -0.71
C ASN A 250 18.61 -19.01 -1.63
N ALA A 251 18.89 -17.76 -1.27
CA ALA A 251 19.67 -16.90 -2.15
C ALA A 251 21.17 -17.27 -2.15
N GLY A 252 21.82 -17.18 -3.31
CA GLY A 252 23.28 -17.26 -3.45
C GLY A 252 23.96 -15.90 -3.32
N TYR A 253 23.23 -14.82 -3.64
CA TYR A 253 23.69 -13.43 -3.50
C TYR A 253 22.52 -12.53 -3.11
N ILE A 254 22.69 -11.65 -2.12
CA ILE A 254 21.66 -10.72 -1.66
C ILE A 254 22.16 -9.28 -1.69
N ILE A 255 21.37 -8.38 -2.28
CA ILE A 255 21.54 -6.93 -2.11
C ILE A 255 20.40 -6.40 -1.23
N THR A 256 20.70 -5.77 -0.11
CA THR A 256 19.75 -4.97 0.68
C THR A 256 19.79 -3.53 0.21
N TRP A 257 18.72 -3.04 -0.42
CA TRP A 257 18.71 -1.74 -1.08
C TRP A 257 17.58 -0.85 -0.54
N GLY A 258 17.92 0.18 0.24
CA GLY A 258 16.91 1.02 0.88
C GLY A 258 15.98 0.25 1.84
N SER A 259 16.45 -0.89 2.38
CA SER A 259 15.70 -1.77 3.28
C SER A 259 16.52 -2.07 4.53
N ASN A 260 16.10 -1.52 5.69
CA ASN A 260 16.82 -1.68 6.94
C ASN A 260 16.34 -2.93 7.71
N VAL A 261 16.66 -4.12 7.17
CA VAL A 261 16.12 -5.42 7.59
C VAL A 261 16.13 -5.65 9.12
N PRO A 262 17.24 -5.45 9.87
CA PRO A 262 17.24 -5.71 11.32
C PRO A 262 16.26 -4.82 12.11
N LEU A 263 16.03 -3.60 11.64
CA LEU A 263 15.15 -2.62 12.27
C LEU A 263 13.69 -2.84 11.88
N THR A 264 13.41 -2.90 10.57
CA THR A 264 12.03 -2.90 10.04
C THR A 264 11.46 -4.30 9.83
N ARG A 265 12.31 -5.32 9.69
CA ARG A 265 11.98 -6.74 9.49
C ARG A 265 12.60 -7.60 10.61
N THR A 266 12.64 -7.06 11.83
CA THR A 266 13.27 -7.68 13.02
C THR A 266 13.00 -9.19 13.18
N PRO A 267 11.75 -9.70 13.11
CA PRO A 267 11.50 -11.13 13.34
C PRO A 267 12.04 -12.05 12.24
N ASP A 268 12.40 -11.50 11.08
CA ASP A 268 12.86 -12.24 9.90
C ASP A 268 14.37 -12.03 9.63
N ALA A 269 15.00 -11.09 10.34
CA ALA A 269 16.39 -10.71 10.14
C ALA A 269 17.39 -11.86 10.35
N HIS A 270 16.99 -12.91 11.10
CA HIS A 270 17.83 -14.09 11.31
C HIS A 270 18.10 -14.83 9.99
N PHE A 271 17.14 -14.92 9.06
CA PHE A 271 17.37 -15.55 7.75
C PHE A 271 18.47 -14.84 6.95
N LEU A 272 18.50 -13.51 6.98
CA LEU A 272 19.57 -12.72 6.34
C LEU A 272 20.92 -12.93 7.05
N ALA A 273 20.93 -13.01 8.38
CA ALA A 273 22.16 -13.20 9.14
C ALA A 273 22.72 -14.63 8.99
N GLU A 274 21.86 -15.64 8.98
CA GLU A 274 22.21 -17.06 8.96
C GLU A 274 22.59 -17.54 7.56
N VAL A 275 21.96 -17.02 6.50
CA VAL A 275 22.32 -17.42 5.12
C VAL A 275 23.77 -17.08 4.79
N ARG A 276 24.34 -16.07 5.43
CA ARG A 276 25.77 -15.73 5.31
C ARG A 276 26.68 -16.88 5.74
N TYR A 277 26.27 -17.68 6.72
CA TYR A 277 27.02 -18.88 7.13
C TYR A 277 26.92 -20.02 6.09
N ARG A 278 25.95 -19.95 5.17
CA ARG A 278 25.84 -20.82 3.99
C ARG A 278 26.73 -20.33 2.82
N GLY A 279 27.46 -19.23 2.99
CA GLY A 279 28.36 -18.66 1.97
C GLY A 279 27.73 -17.58 1.11
N THR A 280 26.47 -17.19 1.37
CA THR A 280 25.80 -16.11 0.63
C THR A 280 26.38 -14.76 0.97
N LYS A 281 26.85 -14.05 -0.05
CA LYS A 281 27.32 -12.67 0.08
C LYS A 281 26.15 -11.71 0.21
N VAL A 282 26.27 -10.73 1.12
CA VAL A 282 25.28 -9.68 1.35
C VAL A 282 25.89 -8.31 1.09
N VAL A 283 25.25 -7.50 0.24
CA VAL A 283 25.63 -6.11 -0.03
C VAL A 283 24.58 -5.17 0.56
N SER A 284 24.98 -4.03 1.12
CA SER A 284 24.04 -2.99 1.55
C SER A 284 24.18 -1.72 0.75
N VAL A 285 23.06 -1.20 0.24
CA VAL A 285 22.96 0.07 -0.45
C VAL A 285 22.07 1.00 0.38
N SER A 286 22.71 1.98 1.00
CA SER A 286 22.07 2.94 1.92
C SER A 286 22.94 4.19 2.06
N PRO A 287 22.37 5.40 2.13
CA PRO A 287 23.14 6.62 2.31
C PRO A 287 23.82 6.73 3.68
N ASP A 288 23.21 6.18 4.73
CA ASP A 288 23.75 6.18 6.07
C ASP A 288 24.34 4.82 6.44
N TYR A 289 25.14 4.77 7.50
CA TYR A 289 25.57 3.50 8.09
C TYR A 289 24.40 2.86 8.87
N ALA A 290 23.44 2.31 8.13
CA ALA A 290 22.20 1.73 8.64
C ALA A 290 22.44 0.42 9.41
N GLU A 291 21.42 -0.07 10.14
CA GLU A 291 21.58 -1.34 10.88
C GLU A 291 21.77 -2.54 9.94
N SER A 292 21.19 -2.52 8.74
CA SER A 292 21.44 -3.52 7.69
C SER A 292 22.90 -3.56 7.25
N THR A 293 23.58 -2.41 7.20
CA THR A 293 24.99 -2.29 6.79
C THR A 293 25.92 -3.10 7.70
N LYS A 294 25.57 -3.22 8.98
CA LYS A 294 26.31 -4.03 9.96
C LYS A 294 26.39 -5.52 9.57
N PHE A 295 25.43 -6.02 8.78
CA PHE A 295 25.34 -7.42 8.36
C PHE A 295 25.81 -7.64 6.92
N ALA A 296 26.29 -6.61 6.24
CA ALA A 296 26.76 -6.70 4.86
C ALA A 296 28.28 -6.88 4.77
N ASP A 297 28.72 -7.50 3.69
CA ASP A 297 30.12 -7.73 3.34
C ASP A 297 30.69 -6.56 2.52
N ASP A 298 29.85 -5.82 1.77
CA ASP A 298 30.18 -4.55 1.11
C ASP A 298 29.07 -3.51 1.39
N TRP A 299 29.44 -2.23 1.49
CA TRP A 299 28.51 -1.09 1.67
C TRP A 299 28.69 -0.05 0.56
N LEU A 300 27.62 0.24 -0.17
CA LEU A 300 27.55 1.30 -1.16
C LEU A 300 26.81 2.50 -0.54
N SER A 301 27.58 3.51 -0.15
CA SER A 301 27.08 4.76 0.45
C SER A 301 26.51 5.71 -0.61
N VAL A 302 25.39 5.32 -1.21
CA VAL A 302 24.72 6.08 -2.28
C VAL A 302 24.14 7.39 -1.76
N LYS A 303 24.27 8.49 -2.50
CA LYS A 303 23.51 9.72 -2.22
C LYS A 303 22.01 9.44 -2.29
N GLN A 304 21.27 9.90 -1.29
CA GLN A 304 19.85 9.61 -1.16
C GLN A 304 19.04 10.13 -2.35
N GLY A 305 18.16 9.28 -2.89
CA GLY A 305 17.31 9.62 -4.04
C GLY A 305 18.01 9.52 -5.40
N THR A 306 19.28 9.10 -5.43
CA THR A 306 20.02 8.86 -6.68
C THR A 306 20.19 7.38 -7.03
N ASP A 307 19.52 6.49 -6.31
CA ASP A 307 19.59 5.03 -6.47
C ASP A 307 19.30 4.55 -7.90
N GLY A 308 18.41 5.25 -8.62
CA GLY A 308 18.15 4.97 -10.03
C GLY A 308 19.40 5.11 -10.91
N ALA A 309 20.30 6.07 -10.64
CA ALA A 309 21.55 6.22 -11.39
C ALA A 309 22.50 5.04 -11.15
N LEU A 310 22.64 4.62 -9.88
CA LEU A 310 23.45 3.47 -9.49
C LEU A 310 22.94 2.19 -10.18
N ALA A 311 21.62 1.94 -10.14
CA ALA A 311 21.03 0.77 -10.77
C ALA A 311 21.17 0.78 -12.31
N MET A 312 21.02 1.93 -12.96
CA MET A 312 21.23 2.04 -14.41
C MET A 312 22.68 1.70 -14.80
N ALA A 313 23.68 2.08 -14.00
CA ALA A 313 25.08 1.72 -14.25
C ALA A 313 25.39 0.24 -14.01
N MET A 314 24.81 -0.37 -12.97
CA MET A 314 24.89 -1.82 -12.80
C MET A 314 24.27 -2.55 -13.99
N GLY A 315 23.11 -2.09 -14.47
CA GLY A 315 22.47 -2.65 -15.65
C GLY A 315 23.30 -2.47 -16.93
N HIS A 316 23.99 -1.35 -17.08
CA HIS A 316 24.92 -1.12 -18.20
C HIS A 316 26.02 -2.18 -18.24
N VAL A 317 26.65 -2.48 -17.09
CA VAL A 317 27.69 -3.52 -16.98
C VAL A 317 27.12 -4.89 -17.35
N ILE A 318 25.95 -5.24 -16.82
CA ILE A 318 25.31 -6.55 -17.07
C ILE A 318 24.98 -6.72 -18.57
N LEU A 319 24.34 -5.73 -19.18
CA LEU A 319 23.98 -5.78 -20.61
C LEU A 319 25.22 -5.81 -21.52
N ASN A 320 26.22 -5.00 -21.22
CA ASN A 320 27.46 -4.96 -22.01
C ASN A 320 28.20 -6.30 -21.99
N GLU A 321 28.39 -6.88 -20.80
CA GLU A 321 29.22 -8.08 -20.64
C GLU A 321 28.49 -9.38 -20.96
N TYR A 322 27.21 -9.50 -20.61
CA TYR A 322 26.49 -10.78 -20.59
C TYR A 322 25.41 -10.93 -21.67
N TYR A 323 25.18 -9.86 -22.46
CA TYR A 323 24.29 -9.88 -23.62
C TYR A 323 25.00 -9.49 -24.93
N VAL A 324 25.96 -8.56 -24.89
CA VAL A 324 26.66 -8.08 -26.10
C VAL A 324 28.04 -8.70 -26.27
N LYS A 325 28.95 -8.57 -25.29
CA LYS A 325 30.32 -9.14 -25.39
C LYS A 325 30.32 -10.67 -25.32
N ARG A 326 29.44 -11.25 -24.49
CA ARG A 326 29.24 -12.69 -24.34
C ARG A 326 27.76 -12.96 -24.10
N THR A 327 27.09 -13.61 -25.04
CA THR A 327 25.71 -14.07 -24.83
C THR A 327 25.68 -15.24 -23.84
N VAL A 328 24.97 -15.08 -22.73
CA VAL A 328 24.75 -16.15 -21.75
C VAL A 328 23.47 -16.94 -22.10
N PRO A 329 23.55 -18.26 -22.37
CA PRO A 329 22.38 -19.04 -22.81
C PRO A 329 21.19 -19.04 -21.84
N TYR A 330 21.45 -19.02 -20.53
CA TYR A 330 20.40 -18.95 -19.52
C TYR A 330 19.64 -17.61 -19.59
N PHE A 331 20.36 -16.49 -19.66
CA PHE A 331 19.78 -15.15 -19.74
C PHE A 331 19.03 -14.93 -21.06
N GLU A 332 19.57 -15.41 -22.18
CA GLU A 332 18.93 -15.31 -23.50
C GLU A 332 17.61 -16.06 -23.53
N ARG A 333 17.59 -17.33 -23.08
CA ARG A 333 16.36 -18.13 -23.00
C ARG A 333 15.32 -17.46 -22.10
N TYR A 334 15.74 -16.99 -20.93
CA TYR A 334 14.86 -16.28 -20.02
C TYR A 334 14.23 -15.04 -20.68
N ALA A 335 15.06 -14.23 -21.33
CA ALA A 335 14.63 -13.03 -22.04
C ALA A 335 13.62 -13.34 -23.15
N LYS A 336 13.90 -14.33 -24.01
CA LYS A 336 13.03 -14.74 -25.12
C LYS A 336 11.65 -15.21 -24.64
N THR A 337 11.60 -15.93 -23.53
CA THR A 337 10.34 -16.55 -23.05
C THR A 337 9.51 -15.61 -22.16
N TYR A 338 10.16 -14.93 -21.20
CA TYR A 338 9.46 -14.35 -20.04
C TYR A 338 9.43 -12.83 -20.03
N THR A 339 10.05 -12.15 -21.00
CA THR A 339 10.12 -10.69 -21.05
C THR A 339 9.52 -10.14 -22.33
N ASP A 340 9.28 -8.84 -22.38
CA ASP A 340 8.85 -8.16 -23.60
C ASP A 340 10.00 -7.82 -24.56
N PHE A 341 11.23 -8.25 -24.31
CA PHE A 341 12.38 -8.01 -25.20
C PHE A 341 12.15 -8.34 -26.69
N PRO A 342 11.54 -9.47 -27.07
CA PRO A 342 11.31 -9.80 -28.49
C PRO A 342 10.16 -9.00 -29.14
N PHE A 343 9.39 -8.24 -28.35
CA PHE A 343 8.24 -7.52 -28.87
C PHE A 343 8.68 -6.28 -29.65
N VAL A 344 7.87 -5.95 -30.65
CA VAL A 344 8.22 -4.98 -31.68
C VAL A 344 7.55 -3.63 -31.39
N VAL A 345 8.33 -2.55 -31.44
CA VAL A 345 7.91 -1.17 -31.21
C VAL A 345 8.04 -0.38 -32.50
N THR A 346 7.01 0.40 -32.82
CA THR A 346 7.01 1.34 -33.94
C THR A 346 7.90 2.55 -33.66
N LEU A 347 8.55 3.10 -34.68
CA LEU A 347 9.25 4.38 -34.60
C LEU A 347 8.41 5.48 -35.24
N LYS A 348 8.37 6.66 -34.59
CA LYS A 348 7.65 7.83 -35.05
C LYS A 348 8.59 8.99 -35.27
N GLN A 349 8.44 9.67 -36.41
CA GLN A 349 9.16 10.90 -36.70
C GLN A 349 8.42 12.10 -36.08
N ASN A 350 9.12 12.86 -35.25
CA ASN A 350 8.62 14.08 -34.60
C ASN A 350 9.63 15.22 -34.84
N GLY A 351 9.23 16.25 -35.59
CA GLY A 351 10.09 17.43 -35.81
C GLY A 351 11.42 17.13 -36.52
N GLY A 352 11.47 16.07 -37.33
CA GLY A 352 12.68 15.64 -38.04
C GLY A 352 13.50 14.54 -37.33
N ALA A 353 13.27 14.29 -36.04
CA ALA A 353 13.93 13.23 -35.26
C ALA A 353 13.03 12.00 -35.08
N TRP A 354 13.64 10.81 -35.02
CA TRP A 354 12.92 9.57 -34.72
C TRP A 354 12.82 9.32 -33.23
N THR A 355 11.69 8.76 -32.78
CA THR A 355 11.41 8.44 -31.37
C THR A 355 10.69 7.11 -31.27
N ALA A 356 10.84 6.41 -30.14
CA ALA A 356 10.09 5.18 -29.87
C ALA A 356 8.59 5.48 -29.68
N GLY A 357 7.76 4.73 -30.39
CA GLY A 357 6.30 4.88 -30.44
C GLY A 357 5.57 3.85 -29.58
N ARG A 358 4.50 3.27 -30.12
CA ARG A 358 3.75 2.19 -29.47
C ARG A 358 4.17 0.81 -29.96
N PHE A 359 3.76 -0.25 -29.26
CA PHE A 359 3.91 -1.60 -29.79
C PHE A 359 3.26 -1.72 -31.18
N LEU A 360 3.90 -2.48 -32.06
CA LEU A 360 3.28 -2.96 -33.30
C LEU A 360 2.27 -4.04 -32.92
N LEU A 361 1.03 -3.87 -33.38
CA LEU A 361 -0.09 -4.74 -33.00
C LEU A 361 -0.53 -5.58 -34.20
N ALA A 362 -1.17 -6.72 -33.93
CA ALA A 362 -1.75 -7.60 -34.93
C ALA A 362 -2.68 -6.84 -35.90
N LYS A 363 -3.42 -5.85 -35.36
CA LYS A 363 -4.31 -4.99 -36.14
C LYS A 363 -3.60 -4.12 -37.17
N ASP A 364 -2.39 -3.65 -36.87
CA ASP A 364 -1.60 -2.84 -37.82
C ASP A 364 -1.18 -3.67 -39.04
N LEU A 365 -1.02 -4.97 -38.86
CA LEU A 365 -0.67 -5.93 -39.91
C LEU A 365 -1.90 -6.51 -40.63
N GLY A 366 -3.11 -6.05 -40.30
CA GLY A 366 -4.34 -6.55 -40.90
C GLY A 366 -4.71 -8.00 -40.52
N LYS A 367 -4.06 -8.57 -39.50
CA LYS A 367 -4.35 -9.94 -39.02
C LYS A 367 -5.77 -10.03 -38.45
N GLN A 368 -6.54 -11.01 -38.90
CA GLN A 368 -7.95 -11.21 -38.53
C GLN A 368 -8.09 -12.06 -37.26
N THR A 369 -7.62 -11.52 -36.13
CA THR A 369 -7.77 -12.16 -34.81
C THR A 369 -8.66 -11.33 -33.89
N ASN A 370 -9.30 -11.97 -32.91
CA ASN A 370 -10.07 -11.28 -31.89
C ASN A 370 -9.15 -10.34 -31.10
N ASN A 371 -9.67 -9.18 -30.68
CA ASN A 371 -8.92 -8.17 -29.92
C ASN A 371 -7.55 -7.82 -30.57
N ALA A 372 -7.45 -7.80 -31.90
CA ALA A 372 -6.19 -7.57 -32.61
C ALA A 372 -5.48 -6.25 -32.20
N GLU A 373 -6.23 -5.25 -31.74
CA GLU A 373 -5.72 -4.00 -31.15
C GLU A 373 -5.07 -4.14 -29.76
N TRP A 374 -5.08 -5.33 -29.16
CA TRP A 374 -4.51 -5.65 -27.84
C TRP A 374 -3.49 -6.78 -27.90
N LYS A 375 -3.01 -7.09 -29.11
CA LYS A 375 -2.08 -8.21 -29.37
C LYS A 375 -0.78 -7.68 -30.00
N PRO A 376 0.20 -7.28 -29.18
CA PRO A 376 1.55 -6.98 -29.65
C PRO A 376 2.17 -8.18 -30.37
N VAL A 377 3.01 -7.91 -31.35
CA VAL A 377 3.68 -8.95 -32.16
C VAL A 377 5.17 -9.07 -31.84
N ILE A 378 5.71 -10.24 -32.19
CA ILE A 378 7.15 -10.53 -32.21
C ILE A 378 7.59 -10.88 -33.65
N TYR A 379 8.89 -10.92 -33.90
CA TYR A 379 9.46 -11.47 -35.12
C TYR A 379 9.95 -12.90 -34.88
N ASP A 380 9.48 -13.85 -35.68
CA ASP A 380 9.84 -15.26 -35.57
C ASP A 380 10.92 -15.62 -36.59
N GLU A 381 12.03 -16.20 -36.12
CA GLU A 381 13.15 -16.60 -36.98
C GLU A 381 12.83 -17.84 -37.82
N ASN A 382 11.89 -18.69 -37.38
CA ASN A 382 11.53 -19.90 -38.12
C ASN A 382 10.76 -19.59 -39.41
N THR A 383 9.91 -18.56 -39.38
CA THR A 383 9.05 -18.16 -40.51
C THR A 383 9.47 -16.86 -41.20
N ASP A 384 10.47 -16.16 -40.65
CA ASP A 384 10.92 -14.83 -41.10
C ASP A 384 9.75 -13.82 -41.20
N SER A 385 8.87 -13.84 -40.20
CA SER A 385 7.62 -13.08 -40.24
C SER A 385 7.18 -12.54 -38.87
N PHE A 386 6.28 -11.55 -38.89
CA PHE A 386 5.65 -11.02 -37.68
C PHE A 386 4.46 -11.88 -37.26
N VAL A 387 4.50 -12.36 -36.02
CA VAL A 387 3.52 -13.30 -35.45
C VAL A 387 3.02 -12.83 -34.10
N VAL A 388 1.83 -13.30 -33.72
CA VAL A 388 1.29 -13.07 -32.37
C VAL A 388 1.65 -14.28 -31.52
N PRO A 389 2.46 -14.13 -30.46
CA PRO A 389 2.69 -15.24 -29.55
C PRO A 389 1.49 -15.44 -28.61
N ASN A 390 1.26 -16.67 -28.14
CA ASN A 390 0.31 -16.93 -27.06
C ASN A 390 0.55 -16.01 -25.84
N GLY A 391 -0.47 -15.76 -25.04
CA GLY A 391 -0.33 -15.11 -23.71
C GLY A 391 -0.53 -13.60 -23.66
N THR A 392 -0.65 -12.90 -24.80
CA THR A 392 -0.97 -11.46 -24.81
C THR A 392 -2.30 -11.17 -24.11
N ILE A 393 -2.49 -9.94 -23.63
CA ILE A 393 -3.71 -9.57 -22.87
C ILE A 393 -4.98 -9.74 -23.73
N GLY A 394 -4.87 -9.56 -25.05
CA GLY A 394 -5.97 -9.77 -25.98
C GLY A 394 -6.55 -11.19 -25.92
N ALA A 395 -5.72 -12.21 -25.65
CA ALA A 395 -6.16 -13.61 -25.56
C ALA A 395 -6.85 -13.96 -24.23
N ARG A 396 -6.61 -13.20 -23.16
CA ARG A 396 -7.09 -13.49 -21.79
C ARG A 396 -8.62 -13.56 -21.67
N TRP A 397 -9.30 -12.74 -22.47
CA TRP A 397 -10.75 -12.53 -22.41
C TRP A 397 -11.50 -13.20 -23.57
N GLU A 398 -10.82 -14.08 -24.33
CA GLU A 398 -11.45 -14.85 -25.42
C GLU A 398 -11.94 -16.24 -25.01
N ASP A 399 -11.51 -16.73 -23.84
CA ASP A 399 -11.83 -18.06 -23.31
C ASP A 399 -11.53 -19.21 -24.30
N LYS A 400 -10.42 -19.09 -25.05
CA LYS A 400 -9.93 -20.10 -26.03
C LYS A 400 -8.71 -20.91 -25.59
N GLY A 401 -8.27 -20.77 -24.34
CA GLY A 401 -7.09 -21.49 -23.84
C GLY A 401 -5.73 -20.97 -24.35
N LYS A 402 -5.70 -19.82 -25.03
CA LYS A 402 -4.46 -19.25 -25.63
C LYS A 402 -3.71 -18.28 -24.71
N TRP A 403 -4.21 -18.05 -23.50
CA TRP A 403 -3.56 -17.19 -22.52
C TRP A 403 -2.54 -18.00 -21.70
N ASN A 404 -1.43 -18.38 -22.34
CA ASN A 404 -0.30 -19.10 -21.73
C ASN A 404 1.03 -18.66 -22.36
N LEU A 405 2.15 -19.01 -21.74
CA LEU A 405 3.50 -18.67 -22.21
C LEU A 405 4.16 -19.78 -23.04
N ARG A 406 3.38 -20.68 -23.66
CA ARG A 406 3.93 -21.60 -24.67
C ARG A 406 4.46 -20.76 -25.84
N LEU A 407 5.70 -21.00 -26.26
CA LEU A 407 6.32 -20.31 -27.41
C LEU A 407 5.81 -20.90 -28.72
N VAL A 408 4.54 -20.62 -29.02
CA VAL A 408 3.86 -20.99 -30.26
C VAL A 408 3.12 -19.78 -30.83
N ASP A 409 2.94 -19.76 -32.15
CA ASP A 409 2.07 -18.80 -32.81
C ASP A 409 0.64 -19.01 -32.33
N GLU A 410 -0.02 -17.93 -31.91
CA GLU A 410 -1.40 -17.98 -31.44
C GLU A 410 -2.35 -18.53 -32.50
N GLU A 411 -2.13 -18.24 -33.79
CA GLU A 411 -2.98 -18.66 -34.89
C GLU A 411 -2.64 -20.07 -35.40
N THR A 412 -1.36 -20.35 -35.64
CA THR A 412 -0.92 -21.59 -36.31
C THR A 412 -0.49 -22.71 -35.37
N GLU A 413 -0.31 -22.41 -34.08
CA GLU A 413 0.24 -23.29 -33.04
C GLU A 413 1.63 -23.87 -33.35
N GLN A 414 2.32 -23.35 -34.36
CA GLN A 414 3.69 -23.75 -34.69
C GLN A 414 4.67 -23.18 -33.66
N PRO A 415 5.75 -23.92 -33.31
CA PRO A 415 6.80 -23.42 -32.43
C PRO A 415 7.46 -22.14 -32.96
N LEU A 416 7.67 -21.18 -32.06
CA LEU A 416 8.33 -19.90 -32.36
C LEU A 416 9.78 -19.91 -31.89
N GLU A 417 10.64 -19.25 -32.64
CA GLU A 417 11.97 -18.80 -32.21
C GLU A 417 11.97 -17.26 -32.21
N PRO A 418 11.66 -16.61 -31.07
CA PRO A 418 11.60 -15.16 -30.98
C PRO A 418 12.97 -14.51 -31.24
N ARG A 419 13.03 -13.57 -32.18
CA ARG A 419 14.23 -12.76 -32.40
C ARG A 419 14.34 -11.65 -31.35
N LEU A 420 15.49 -11.53 -30.69
CA LEU A 420 15.75 -10.44 -29.74
C LEU A 420 16.17 -9.15 -30.44
N SER A 421 17.11 -9.21 -31.38
CA SER A 421 17.74 -8.03 -32.00
C SER A 421 17.55 -8.05 -33.49
N PHE A 422 17.20 -6.92 -34.10
CA PHE A 422 17.26 -6.80 -35.56
C PHE A 422 18.67 -6.57 -36.08
N LEU A 423 19.66 -6.29 -35.22
CA LEU A 423 21.06 -6.21 -35.66
C LEU A 423 21.51 -7.52 -36.35
N GLY A 424 22.10 -7.39 -37.54
CA GLY A 424 22.43 -8.47 -38.45
C GLY A 424 21.30 -8.88 -39.41
N SER A 425 20.10 -8.31 -39.29
CA SER A 425 18.96 -8.52 -40.22
C SER A 425 18.14 -7.26 -40.48
N GLU A 426 18.66 -6.10 -40.10
CA GLU A 426 18.04 -4.79 -40.27
C GLU A 426 18.02 -4.35 -41.73
N ASP A 427 17.01 -3.56 -42.09
CA ASP A 427 16.99 -2.87 -43.39
C ASP A 427 17.82 -1.59 -43.33
N GLU A 428 17.85 -0.95 -42.16
CA GLU A 428 18.54 0.31 -41.91
C GLU A 428 18.91 0.43 -40.42
N VAL A 429 19.90 1.28 -40.12
CA VAL A 429 20.15 1.75 -38.75
C VAL A 429 19.68 3.19 -38.66
N ILE A 430 18.73 3.46 -37.76
CA ILE A 430 18.16 4.79 -37.57
C ILE A 430 18.63 5.39 -36.26
N SER A 431 18.97 6.69 -36.31
CA SER A 431 19.22 7.48 -35.13
C SER A 431 17.90 7.96 -34.50
N ILE A 432 17.69 7.61 -33.22
CA ILE A 432 16.54 7.96 -32.40
C ILE A 432 16.94 8.90 -31.25
N GLN A 433 16.00 9.71 -30.80
CA GLN A 433 16.13 10.51 -29.59
C GLN A 433 15.40 9.82 -28.42
N LEU A 434 16.09 9.71 -27.29
CA LEU A 434 15.54 9.23 -26.02
C LEU A 434 15.55 10.36 -24.98
N PRO A 435 14.61 10.34 -24.02
CA PRO A 435 14.61 11.31 -22.92
C PRO A 435 15.73 10.99 -21.92
N TYR A 436 16.45 12.03 -21.50
CA TYR A 436 17.48 11.97 -20.48
C TYR A 436 17.27 13.09 -19.47
N PHE A 437 17.23 12.77 -18.18
CA PHE A 437 16.94 13.76 -17.13
C PHE A 437 18.17 14.02 -16.27
N THR A 438 18.39 15.29 -15.97
CA THR A 438 19.48 15.77 -15.11
C THR A 438 18.92 16.74 -14.07
N ALA A 439 19.70 17.07 -13.05
CA ALA A 439 19.32 18.09 -12.07
C ALA A 439 19.06 19.49 -12.70
N GLU A 440 19.58 19.74 -13.90
CA GLU A 440 19.40 20.97 -14.68
C GLU A 440 18.12 20.96 -15.55
N GLY A 441 17.44 19.81 -15.66
CA GLY A 441 16.26 19.61 -16.51
C GLY A 441 16.39 18.43 -17.48
N GLY A 442 15.34 18.25 -18.29
CA GLY A 442 15.27 17.23 -19.34
C GLY A 442 16.05 17.61 -20.59
N LYS A 443 16.81 16.67 -21.14
CA LYS A 443 17.58 16.76 -22.39
C LYS A 443 17.27 15.54 -23.26
N THR A 444 17.46 15.64 -24.57
CA THR A 444 17.39 14.48 -25.46
C THR A 444 18.78 13.87 -25.64
N ILE A 445 18.86 12.55 -25.72
CA ILE A 445 20.09 11.83 -26.07
C ILE A 445 19.90 11.03 -27.34
N GLU A 446 20.88 11.13 -28.25
CA GLU A 446 20.82 10.48 -29.56
C GLU A 446 21.44 9.09 -29.49
N ARG A 447 20.70 8.07 -29.93
CA ARG A 447 21.09 6.65 -29.93
C ARG A 447 20.75 6.01 -31.27
N ALA A 448 21.52 5.01 -31.69
CA ALA A 448 21.21 4.25 -32.89
C ALA A 448 20.50 2.92 -32.57
N VAL A 449 19.50 2.58 -33.38
CA VAL A 449 18.80 1.29 -33.32
C VAL A 449 18.71 0.65 -34.71
N PRO A 450 18.89 -0.69 -34.81
CA PRO A 450 18.59 -1.43 -36.03
C PRO A 450 17.07 -1.48 -36.24
N VAL A 451 16.63 -1.28 -37.47
CA VAL A 451 15.19 -1.24 -37.80
C VAL A 451 14.83 -2.12 -38.98
N LYS A 452 13.59 -2.57 -39.00
CA LYS A 452 12.92 -3.13 -40.17
C LYS A 452 11.84 -2.19 -40.69
N LYS A 453 11.66 -2.14 -42.00
CA LYS A 453 10.56 -1.42 -42.65
C LYS A 453 9.38 -2.38 -42.82
N VAL A 454 8.23 -2.02 -42.28
CA VAL A 454 7.03 -2.86 -42.25
C VAL A 454 5.88 -2.16 -42.92
N GLN A 455 5.23 -2.84 -43.86
CA GLN A 455 4.00 -2.36 -44.47
C GLN A 455 2.82 -2.64 -43.54
N THR A 456 2.21 -1.59 -42.98
CA THR A 456 0.98 -1.66 -42.18
C THR A 456 -0.24 -1.34 -43.04
N VAL A 457 -1.44 -1.61 -42.51
CA VAL A 457 -2.71 -1.20 -43.14
C VAL A 457 -2.85 0.32 -43.31
N THR A 458 -2.06 1.11 -42.57
CA THR A 458 -2.03 2.58 -42.65
C THR A 458 -0.83 3.14 -43.44
N GLY A 459 0.07 2.28 -43.94
CA GLY A 459 1.28 2.67 -44.66
C GLY A 459 2.56 2.08 -44.07
N ASP A 460 3.70 2.45 -44.64
CA ASP A 460 5.01 1.97 -44.19
C ASP A 460 5.40 2.59 -42.85
N VAL A 461 5.90 1.77 -41.93
CA VAL A 461 6.48 2.21 -40.65
C VAL A 461 7.83 1.54 -40.43
N TYR A 462 8.72 2.21 -39.69
CA TYR A 462 9.93 1.57 -39.17
C TYR A 462 9.66 0.98 -37.80
N VAL A 463 10.24 -0.18 -37.53
CA VAL A 463 10.08 -0.87 -36.25
C VAL A 463 11.42 -1.38 -35.73
N THR A 464 11.53 -1.49 -34.41
CA THR A 464 12.67 -2.08 -33.70
C THR A 464 12.15 -2.96 -32.56
N THR A 465 13.00 -3.76 -31.92
CA THR A 465 12.58 -4.56 -30.75
C THR A 465 12.73 -3.79 -29.44
N VAL A 466 12.03 -4.20 -28.39
CA VAL A 466 12.25 -3.66 -27.04
C VAL A 466 13.69 -3.90 -26.58
N TYR A 467 14.26 -5.06 -26.90
CA TYR A 467 15.66 -5.37 -26.60
C TYR A 467 16.63 -4.35 -27.20
N ASP A 468 16.45 -4.00 -28.47
CA ASP A 468 17.27 -3.01 -29.17
C ASP A 468 17.13 -1.61 -28.56
N LEU A 469 15.92 -1.24 -28.14
CA LEU A 469 15.65 0.01 -27.41
C LEU A 469 16.31 0.03 -26.04
N ILE A 470 16.30 -1.09 -25.31
CA ILE A 470 16.91 -1.18 -23.98
C ILE A 470 18.44 -1.07 -24.08
N LEU A 471 19.09 -1.76 -25.02
CA LEU A 471 20.53 -1.62 -25.24
C LEU A 471 20.91 -0.19 -25.66
N ALA A 472 20.09 0.45 -26.51
CA ALA A 472 20.25 1.86 -26.87
C ALA A 472 20.08 2.79 -25.65
N ASN A 473 19.04 2.58 -24.84
CA ASN A 473 18.77 3.38 -23.63
C ASN A 473 19.97 3.34 -22.66
N TYR A 474 20.48 2.13 -22.39
CA TYR A 474 21.64 1.92 -21.51
C TYR A 474 22.99 2.39 -22.11
N GLY A 475 23.01 2.85 -23.37
CA GLY A 475 24.21 3.39 -24.01
C GLY A 475 25.25 2.33 -24.35
N ILE A 476 24.81 1.11 -24.67
CA ILE A 476 25.68 -0.02 -25.01
C ILE A 476 26.20 0.14 -26.44
N ASP A 477 27.53 0.12 -26.62
CA ASP A 477 28.15 0.17 -27.95
C ASP A 477 28.00 -1.18 -28.66
N ARG A 478 27.40 -1.13 -29.85
CA ARG A 478 27.16 -2.28 -30.74
C ARG A 478 27.78 -2.07 -32.12
N GLY A 479 28.59 -1.03 -32.31
CA GLY A 479 29.22 -0.70 -33.59
C GLY A 479 28.30 -0.02 -34.61
N ILE A 480 27.13 0.48 -34.20
CA ILE A 480 26.11 1.06 -35.08
C ILE A 480 25.90 2.58 -34.91
N GLY A 481 26.74 3.25 -34.09
CA GLY A 481 26.73 4.69 -33.90
C GLY A 481 25.81 5.20 -32.78
N GLY A 482 25.60 6.52 -32.75
CA GLY A 482 24.92 7.22 -31.65
C GLY A 482 25.86 7.58 -30.49
N THR A 483 25.32 8.22 -29.46
CA THR A 483 26.04 8.49 -28.22
C THR A 483 26.11 7.17 -27.44
N VAL A 484 27.28 6.55 -27.31
CA VAL A 484 27.47 5.27 -26.61
C VAL A 484 28.79 5.28 -25.85
N ALA A 485 28.95 4.39 -24.88
CA ALA A 485 30.18 4.26 -24.11
C ALA A 485 31.10 3.21 -24.72
N ARG A 486 32.37 3.57 -24.96
CA ARG A 486 33.45 2.65 -25.36
C ARG A 486 34.08 1.97 -24.15
N SER A 487 34.07 2.64 -23.00
CA SER A 487 34.60 2.15 -21.74
C SER A 487 33.68 2.51 -20.57
N TYR A 488 33.88 1.86 -19.41
CA TYR A 488 33.17 2.22 -18.18
C TYR A 488 33.63 3.55 -17.58
N ASP A 489 34.77 4.09 -18.04
CA ASP A 489 35.33 5.38 -17.64
C ASP A 489 34.75 6.56 -18.42
N ASP A 490 34.01 6.29 -19.50
CA ASP A 490 33.39 7.34 -20.30
C ASP A 490 32.22 7.95 -19.52
N GLU A 491 32.15 9.28 -19.42
CA GLU A 491 31.04 9.99 -18.76
C GLU A 491 29.78 10.05 -19.65
N VAL A 492 29.32 8.89 -20.11
CA VAL A 492 28.14 8.75 -20.97
C VAL A 492 27.01 8.12 -20.15
N PRO A 493 25.78 8.67 -20.16
CA PRO A 493 24.64 8.00 -19.55
C PRO A 493 24.46 6.60 -20.16
N PHE A 494 24.44 5.49 -19.42
CA PHE A 494 24.45 5.36 -17.96
C PHE A 494 25.63 4.51 -17.47
N THR A 495 26.87 4.92 -17.72
CA THR A 495 28.09 4.18 -17.33
C THR A 495 28.40 4.25 -15.82
N PRO A 496 29.31 3.38 -15.33
CA PRO A 496 29.89 3.49 -13.99
C PRO A 496 30.54 4.85 -13.68
N ALA A 497 31.28 5.46 -14.61
CA ALA A 497 31.85 6.81 -14.43
C ALA A 497 30.77 7.90 -14.34
N TRP A 498 29.72 7.80 -15.17
CA TRP A 498 28.60 8.73 -15.16
C TRP A 498 27.87 8.72 -13.80
N GLN A 499 27.59 7.54 -13.24
CA GLN A 499 26.87 7.47 -11.97
C GLN A 499 27.71 7.96 -10.78
N GLU A 500 29.04 7.79 -10.81
CA GLU A 500 29.93 8.14 -9.69
C GLU A 500 29.81 9.62 -9.34
N ALA A 501 29.73 10.50 -10.34
CA ALA A 501 29.53 11.94 -10.16
C ALA A 501 28.16 12.30 -9.53
N ILE A 502 27.15 11.44 -9.70
CA ILE A 502 25.78 11.67 -9.23
C ILE A 502 25.57 11.08 -7.84
N THR A 503 26.04 9.85 -7.64
CA THR A 503 25.74 9.02 -6.47
C THR A 503 26.83 9.10 -5.39
N GLY A 504 28.07 9.44 -5.79
CA GLY A 504 29.25 9.35 -4.95
C GLY A 504 29.79 7.93 -4.74
N VAL A 505 29.23 6.91 -5.40
CA VAL A 505 29.68 5.51 -5.28
C VAL A 505 30.78 5.23 -6.30
N ASP A 506 31.90 4.68 -5.83
CA ASP A 506 33.06 4.31 -6.66
C ASP A 506 32.67 3.37 -7.81
N ARG A 507 33.00 3.77 -9.05
CA ARG A 507 32.70 3.05 -10.29
C ARG A 507 33.24 1.62 -10.28
N GLU A 508 34.42 1.39 -9.69
CA GLU A 508 35.03 0.06 -9.66
C GLU A 508 34.24 -0.89 -8.75
N LEU A 509 33.75 -0.37 -7.62
CA LEU A 509 32.85 -1.12 -6.75
C LEU A 509 31.54 -1.45 -7.46
N VAL A 510 30.96 -0.50 -8.22
CA VAL A 510 29.74 -0.74 -9.02
C VAL A 510 29.96 -1.87 -10.03
N VAL A 511 31.06 -1.84 -10.77
CA VAL A 511 31.42 -2.88 -11.75
C VAL A 511 31.61 -4.23 -11.06
N LYS A 512 32.33 -4.28 -9.94
CA LYS A 512 32.53 -5.50 -9.14
C LYS A 512 31.19 -6.12 -8.73
N ILE A 513 30.32 -5.34 -8.08
CA ILE A 513 29.05 -5.87 -7.56
C ILE A 513 28.11 -6.28 -8.70
N ALA A 514 28.07 -5.54 -9.81
CA ALA A 514 27.26 -5.92 -10.97
C ALA A 514 27.70 -7.26 -11.59
N ARG A 515 29.02 -7.49 -11.71
CA ARG A 515 29.59 -8.76 -12.19
C ARG A 515 29.30 -9.90 -11.22
N GLU A 516 29.60 -9.74 -9.94
CA GLU A 516 29.35 -10.77 -8.93
C GLU A 516 27.87 -11.17 -8.87
N PHE A 517 26.96 -10.21 -8.97
CA PHE A 517 25.51 -10.45 -8.98
C PHE A 517 25.07 -11.27 -10.20
N ALA A 518 25.60 -10.96 -11.39
CA ALA A 518 25.32 -11.69 -12.62
C ALA A 518 25.98 -13.08 -12.65
N ASP A 519 27.26 -13.18 -12.28
CA ASP A 519 28.00 -14.45 -12.23
C ASP A 519 27.34 -15.43 -11.26
N ASN A 520 26.92 -14.99 -10.07
CA ASN A 520 26.15 -15.85 -9.16
C ASN A 520 24.84 -16.35 -9.81
N ALA A 521 24.13 -15.51 -10.56
CA ALA A 521 22.91 -15.94 -11.24
C ALA A 521 23.19 -16.98 -12.35
N ILE A 522 24.35 -16.92 -13.01
CA ILE A 522 24.79 -17.94 -13.97
C ILE A 522 25.05 -19.26 -13.24
N ASP A 523 25.85 -19.22 -12.19
CA ASP A 523 26.28 -20.42 -11.46
C ASP A 523 25.12 -21.14 -10.76
N THR A 524 24.05 -20.40 -10.44
CA THR A 524 22.92 -20.89 -9.64
C THR A 524 21.61 -20.99 -10.40
N ASN A 525 21.59 -20.62 -11.68
CA ASN A 525 20.36 -20.46 -12.49
C ASN A 525 19.35 -19.51 -11.81
N GLY A 526 19.81 -18.30 -11.46
CA GLY A 526 18.94 -17.19 -11.05
C GLY A 526 18.79 -16.96 -9.54
N ARG A 527 19.64 -17.53 -8.67
CA ARG A 527 19.55 -17.33 -7.20
C ARG A 527 20.23 -16.04 -6.72
N SER A 528 19.96 -14.93 -7.41
CA SER A 528 20.40 -13.57 -7.04
C SER A 528 19.18 -12.73 -6.65
N MET A 529 19.18 -12.18 -5.43
CA MET A 529 18.01 -11.51 -4.85
C MET A 529 18.31 -10.06 -4.45
N ILE A 530 17.32 -9.17 -4.62
CA ILE A 530 17.38 -7.80 -4.11
C ILE A 530 16.23 -7.55 -3.13
N ILE A 531 16.58 -7.32 -1.86
CA ILE A 531 15.66 -6.92 -0.80
C ILE A 531 15.51 -5.40 -0.80
N VAL A 532 14.34 -4.89 -1.19
CA VAL A 532 14.06 -3.45 -1.34
C VAL A 532 12.99 -2.95 -0.36
N GLY A 533 12.94 -1.64 -0.12
CA GLY A 533 11.94 -1.07 0.80
C GLY A 533 11.74 0.44 0.66
N ALA A 534 11.08 1.02 1.67
CA ALA A 534 10.68 2.43 1.74
C ALA A 534 11.84 3.44 1.62
N GLY A 535 13.10 3.02 1.71
CA GLY A 535 14.26 3.89 1.45
C GLY A 535 14.27 4.44 0.02
N ILE A 536 13.79 3.64 -0.93
CA ILE A 536 13.69 4.01 -2.35
C ILE A 536 12.23 4.11 -2.87
N ASN A 537 11.24 3.59 -2.14
CA ASN A 537 9.84 3.61 -2.60
C ASN A 537 9.07 4.91 -2.28
N HIS A 538 9.53 5.69 -1.30
CA HIS A 538 8.81 6.88 -0.82
C HIS A 538 9.24 8.20 -1.53
N TRP A 539 10.00 8.09 -2.62
CA TRP A 539 10.37 9.21 -3.48
C TRP A 539 9.31 9.44 -4.56
N PHE A 540 9.22 10.67 -5.09
CA PHE A 540 8.27 11.00 -6.16
C PHE A 540 8.47 10.13 -7.41
N ASN A 541 9.73 9.89 -7.78
CA ASN A 541 10.13 9.07 -8.93
C ASN A 541 10.38 7.59 -8.57
N SER A 542 9.70 7.07 -7.53
CA SER A 542 9.94 5.70 -7.03
C SER A 542 9.69 4.61 -8.06
N ASP A 543 8.74 4.79 -8.97
CA ASP A 543 8.47 3.89 -10.09
C ASP A 543 9.69 3.73 -11.02
N THR A 544 10.33 4.82 -11.41
CA THR A 544 11.54 4.77 -12.27
C THR A 544 12.75 4.21 -11.53
N ILE A 545 12.91 4.55 -10.24
CA ILE A 545 13.97 3.99 -9.37
C ILE A 545 13.79 2.47 -9.24
N TYR A 546 12.56 2.02 -8.91
CA TYR A 546 12.26 0.60 -8.80
C TYR A 546 12.48 -0.10 -10.13
N ARG A 547 11.99 0.41 -11.26
CA ARG A 547 12.22 -0.23 -12.56
C ARG A 547 13.70 -0.37 -12.89
N ALA A 548 14.54 0.62 -12.58
CA ALA A 548 15.99 0.51 -12.77
C ALA A 548 16.60 -0.61 -11.90
N VAL A 549 16.21 -0.72 -10.62
CA VAL A 549 16.67 -1.78 -9.70
C VAL A 549 16.14 -3.16 -10.13
N LEU A 550 14.86 -3.25 -10.49
CA LEU A 550 14.19 -4.48 -10.86
C LEU A 550 14.69 -5.01 -12.20
N ASN A 551 15.10 -4.14 -13.13
CA ASN A 551 15.77 -4.57 -14.36
C ASN A 551 16.98 -5.47 -14.09
N LEU A 552 17.70 -5.26 -12.98
CA LEU A 552 18.85 -6.10 -12.62
C LEU A 552 18.46 -7.56 -12.41
N VAL A 553 17.36 -7.83 -11.71
CA VAL A 553 16.87 -9.21 -11.49
C VAL A 553 16.26 -9.81 -12.75
N LEU A 554 15.73 -8.98 -13.65
CA LEU A 554 15.19 -9.42 -14.94
C LEU A 554 16.30 -9.78 -15.94
N PHE A 555 17.36 -8.95 -16.03
CA PHE A 555 18.51 -9.17 -16.91
C PHE A 555 19.28 -10.44 -16.56
N VAL A 556 19.31 -10.84 -15.29
CA VAL A 556 20.00 -12.07 -14.87
C VAL A 556 19.06 -13.26 -14.71
N GLY A 557 17.80 -13.14 -15.13
CA GLY A 557 16.81 -14.23 -15.08
C GLY A 557 16.42 -14.69 -13.68
N ALA A 558 16.59 -13.86 -12.65
CA ALA A 558 16.38 -14.26 -11.26
C ALA A 558 14.91 -14.21 -10.80
N GLN A 559 14.05 -13.45 -11.49
CA GLN A 559 12.64 -13.36 -11.09
C GLN A 559 11.87 -14.64 -11.44
N GLY A 560 11.11 -15.17 -10.47
CA GLY A 560 10.41 -16.45 -10.60
C GLY A 560 11.23 -17.67 -10.19
N VAL A 561 12.35 -17.46 -9.48
CA VAL A 561 13.26 -18.51 -8.98
C VAL A 561 13.30 -18.47 -7.45
N ASN A 562 13.29 -19.63 -6.77
CA ASN A 562 13.54 -19.68 -5.32
C ASN A 562 14.96 -19.22 -4.99
N GLY A 563 15.09 -18.27 -4.06
CA GLY A 563 16.37 -17.62 -3.74
C GLY A 563 16.76 -16.50 -4.71
N GLY A 564 15.89 -16.17 -5.67
CA GLY A 564 16.13 -15.14 -6.67
C GLY A 564 15.04 -14.07 -6.69
N GLY A 565 15.32 -12.99 -7.39
CA GLY A 565 14.32 -12.00 -7.78
C GLY A 565 14.17 -10.85 -6.79
N TRP A 566 13.04 -10.18 -6.90
CA TRP A 566 12.73 -9.00 -6.12
C TRP A 566 12.00 -9.32 -4.82
N ALA A 567 12.46 -8.71 -3.74
CA ALA A 567 11.94 -8.90 -2.40
C ALA A 567 11.61 -7.55 -1.76
N HIS A 568 10.46 -6.97 -2.14
CA HIS A 568 9.96 -5.73 -1.58
C HIS A 568 9.24 -5.94 -0.26
N TYR A 569 9.66 -5.21 0.77
CA TYR A 569 8.98 -5.25 2.06
C TYR A 569 8.74 -3.84 2.61
N VAL A 570 7.48 -3.58 2.96
CA VAL A 570 6.96 -2.30 3.45
C VAL A 570 5.97 -2.56 4.59
N GLY A 571 4.69 -2.27 4.42
CA GLY A 571 3.58 -2.76 5.24
C GLY A 571 3.17 -4.21 4.94
N GLN A 572 2.33 -4.75 5.83
CA GLN A 572 1.80 -6.11 5.84
C GLN A 572 0.64 -6.26 4.87
N GLU A 573 0.87 -6.09 3.57
CA GLU A 573 -0.20 -6.04 2.56
C GLU A 573 -0.85 -7.41 2.32
N LYS A 574 -0.06 -8.49 2.34
CA LYS A 574 -0.48 -9.82 1.85
C LYS A 574 -1.45 -10.52 2.80
N LEU A 575 -2.74 -10.24 2.59
CA LEU A 575 -3.86 -10.97 3.15
C LEU A 575 -4.04 -12.27 2.35
N ARG A 576 -3.60 -13.39 2.90
CA ARG A 576 -3.61 -14.68 2.19
C ARG A 576 -5.03 -15.14 1.82
N PRO A 577 -6.03 -15.16 2.72
CA PRO A 577 -7.38 -15.58 2.38
C PRO A 577 -8.23 -14.48 1.72
N VAL A 578 -7.72 -13.86 0.65
CA VAL A 578 -8.24 -12.62 0.07
C VAL A 578 -9.67 -12.72 -0.44
N GLU A 579 -10.02 -13.75 -1.20
CA GLU A 579 -11.36 -13.90 -1.77
C GLU A 579 -12.43 -14.18 -0.70
N GLY A 580 -12.09 -14.92 0.35
CA GLY A 580 -12.97 -15.18 1.48
C GLY A 580 -13.22 -13.90 2.29
N TRP A 581 -12.14 -13.16 2.58
CA TRP A 581 -12.21 -11.87 3.26
C TRP A 581 -12.97 -10.82 2.44
N GLN A 582 -12.65 -10.66 1.15
CA GLN A 582 -13.25 -9.66 0.27
C GLN A 582 -14.75 -9.88 0.16
N THR A 583 -15.20 -11.15 0.13
CA THR A 583 -16.62 -11.50 0.10
C THR A 583 -17.41 -10.86 1.26
N ILE A 584 -16.83 -10.86 2.46
CA ILE A 584 -17.47 -10.28 3.65
C ILE A 584 -17.20 -8.77 3.74
N ALA A 585 -15.95 -8.35 3.55
CA ALA A 585 -15.50 -6.98 3.74
C ALA A 585 -16.13 -6.00 2.75
N THR A 586 -16.48 -6.46 1.54
CA THR A 586 -17.14 -5.64 0.53
C THR A 586 -18.65 -5.81 0.49
N ALA A 587 -19.22 -6.58 1.44
CA ALA A 587 -20.66 -6.91 1.51
C ALA A 587 -21.27 -7.53 0.24
N ARG A 588 -20.44 -8.10 -0.66
CA ARG A 588 -20.87 -8.68 -1.95
C ARG A 588 -21.75 -9.92 -1.79
N ASP A 589 -21.74 -10.52 -0.60
CA ASP A 589 -22.69 -11.56 -0.19
C ASP A 589 -24.15 -11.06 -0.15
N TRP A 590 -24.37 -9.74 -0.05
CA TRP A 590 -25.69 -9.09 -0.11
C TRP A 590 -25.87 -8.18 -1.32
N VAL A 591 -24.93 -7.26 -1.52
CA VAL A 591 -25.09 -6.11 -2.43
C VAL A 591 -23.74 -5.74 -3.04
N GLY A 592 -23.76 -5.22 -4.27
CA GLY A 592 -22.57 -4.70 -4.94
C GLY A 592 -22.93 -3.85 -6.16
N PRO A 593 -21.95 -3.21 -6.79
CA PRO A 593 -20.52 -3.23 -6.45
C PRO A 593 -20.16 -2.37 -5.22
N ALA A 594 -18.94 -2.57 -4.72
CA ALA A 594 -18.37 -1.79 -3.62
C ALA A 594 -17.76 -0.46 -4.11
N LYS A 595 -17.78 0.55 -3.25
CA LYS A 595 -17.12 1.85 -3.47
C LYS A 595 -15.74 1.84 -2.83
N LEU A 596 -14.72 1.71 -3.66
CA LEU A 596 -13.33 1.53 -3.23
C LEU A 596 -12.46 2.65 -3.80
N GLN A 597 -12.17 3.67 -2.98
CA GLN A 597 -11.50 4.91 -3.36
C GLN A 597 -10.00 4.80 -3.18
N ASN A 598 -9.23 5.38 -4.12
CA ASN A 598 -7.80 5.53 -3.94
C ASN A 598 -7.49 6.72 -3.00
N GLY A 599 -6.73 6.47 -1.94
CA GLY A 599 -6.63 7.32 -0.75
C GLY A 599 -5.84 8.61 -1.00
N THR A 600 -4.77 8.55 -1.80
CA THR A 600 -3.95 9.72 -2.10
C THR A 600 -4.74 10.80 -2.83
N SER A 601 -5.47 10.44 -3.90
CA SER A 601 -6.34 11.41 -4.60
C SER A 601 -7.40 11.95 -3.65
N PHE A 602 -8.03 11.07 -2.86
CA PHE A 602 -9.07 11.51 -1.92
C PHE A 602 -8.55 12.57 -0.95
N PHE A 603 -7.42 12.33 -0.27
CA PHE A 603 -6.88 13.28 0.69
C PHE A 603 -6.31 14.54 0.02
N TYR A 604 -5.75 14.43 -1.19
CA TYR A 604 -5.30 15.58 -1.96
C TYR A 604 -6.41 16.62 -2.17
N PHE A 605 -7.62 16.17 -2.51
CA PHE A 605 -8.81 17.03 -2.67
C PHE A 605 -9.54 17.34 -1.35
N ALA A 606 -9.70 16.36 -0.46
CA ALA A 606 -10.43 16.55 0.80
C ALA A 606 -9.70 17.46 1.80
N THR A 607 -8.40 17.67 1.62
CA THR A 607 -7.57 18.56 2.46
C THR A 607 -7.06 19.79 1.71
N ASP A 608 -7.55 20.02 0.49
CA ASP A 608 -7.18 21.15 -0.38
C ASP A 608 -5.70 21.34 -0.66
N GLN A 609 -4.90 20.29 -0.53
CA GLN A 609 -3.47 20.35 -0.86
C GLN A 609 -3.23 20.65 -2.34
N TRP A 610 -4.19 20.35 -3.21
CA TRP A 610 -4.19 20.73 -4.61
C TRP A 610 -4.11 22.24 -4.84
N ARG A 611 -4.62 23.04 -3.91
CA ARG A 611 -4.61 24.51 -4.01
C ARG A 611 -3.22 25.12 -3.85
N TYR A 612 -2.28 24.35 -3.32
CA TYR A 612 -0.92 24.78 -2.97
C TYR A 612 0.12 24.18 -3.92
N GLU A 613 -0.29 23.74 -5.11
CA GLU A 613 0.66 23.40 -6.16
C GLU A 613 1.32 24.66 -6.71
N GLU A 614 2.63 24.60 -6.87
CA GLU A 614 3.44 25.74 -7.33
C GLU A 614 4.19 25.41 -8.62
N ARG A 615 4.32 24.13 -8.95
CA ARG A 615 5.12 23.67 -10.08
C ARG A 615 4.23 23.22 -11.23
N PRO A 616 4.41 23.80 -12.42
CA PRO A 616 3.73 23.31 -13.60
C PRO A 616 4.26 21.92 -13.96
N VAL A 617 3.35 21.04 -14.37
CA VAL A 617 3.67 19.68 -14.85
C VAL A 617 4.60 19.72 -16.06
N ASP A 618 4.63 20.82 -16.81
CA ASP A 618 5.56 21.06 -17.92
C ASP A 618 7.05 20.90 -17.54
N GLU A 619 7.40 21.04 -16.26
CA GLU A 619 8.77 20.80 -15.77
C GLU A 619 9.11 19.30 -15.62
N LEU A 620 8.10 18.42 -15.63
CA LEU A 620 8.23 16.98 -15.34
C LEU A 620 8.13 16.08 -16.59
N ILE A 621 7.65 16.63 -17.70
CA ILE A 621 7.44 15.90 -18.95
C ILE A 621 8.76 15.56 -19.64
N SER A 622 8.67 14.63 -20.59
CA SER A 622 9.76 14.30 -21.51
C SER A 622 10.21 15.53 -22.29
N PRO A 623 11.51 15.73 -22.52
CA PRO A 623 12.00 16.72 -23.48
C PRO A 623 11.60 16.42 -24.93
N LEU A 624 11.06 15.22 -25.20
CA LEU A 624 10.45 14.86 -26.49
C LEU A 624 8.98 15.31 -26.60
N ALA A 625 8.35 15.66 -25.48
CA ALA A 625 7.00 16.21 -25.45
C ALA A 625 7.07 17.74 -25.54
N LYS A 626 6.18 18.35 -26.33
CA LYS A 626 6.18 19.81 -26.53
C LYS A 626 5.61 20.60 -25.35
N LYS A 627 4.58 20.04 -24.71
CA LYS A 627 3.83 20.64 -23.61
C LYS A 627 3.10 19.53 -22.85
N ALA A 628 2.91 19.71 -21.55
CA ALA A 628 2.04 18.86 -20.76
C ALA A 628 0.58 19.03 -21.22
N ARG A 629 -0.22 17.96 -21.07
CA ARG A 629 -1.67 18.01 -21.33
C ARG A 629 -2.38 19.04 -20.44
N TYR A 630 -1.99 19.12 -19.17
CA TYR A 630 -2.44 20.13 -18.23
C TYR A 630 -1.25 20.67 -17.45
N SER A 631 -1.28 21.95 -17.09
CA SER A 631 -0.22 22.51 -16.25
C SER A 631 -0.37 22.06 -14.79
N HIS A 632 -1.59 21.88 -14.30
CA HIS A 632 -1.87 21.53 -12.92
C HIS A 632 -2.09 20.00 -12.73
N PRO A 633 -1.42 19.33 -11.78
CA PRO A 633 -1.51 17.88 -11.64
C PRO A 633 -2.90 17.39 -11.21
N GLY A 634 -3.69 18.23 -10.53
CA GLY A 634 -5.09 17.93 -10.20
C GLY A 634 -5.99 17.74 -11.42
N ASP A 635 -5.68 18.35 -12.57
CA ASP A 635 -6.50 18.22 -13.79
C ASP A 635 -6.35 16.81 -14.41
N TYR A 636 -5.18 16.17 -14.25
CA TYR A 636 -5.02 14.75 -14.61
C TYR A 636 -5.88 13.84 -13.74
N ASN A 637 -6.15 14.19 -12.48
CA ASN A 637 -7.08 13.46 -11.63
C ASN A 637 -8.53 13.61 -12.10
N VAL A 638 -8.93 14.82 -12.55
CA VAL A 638 -10.25 15.04 -13.15
C VAL A 638 -10.39 14.20 -14.43
N LEU A 639 -9.37 14.21 -15.29
CA LEU A 639 -9.30 13.35 -16.48
C LEU A 639 -9.45 11.87 -16.09
N ALA A 640 -8.69 11.40 -15.11
CA ALA A 640 -8.73 10.01 -14.67
C ALA A 640 -10.10 9.61 -14.10
N ALA A 641 -10.76 10.49 -13.34
CA ALA A 641 -12.11 10.24 -12.83
C ALA A 641 -13.13 10.13 -13.96
N ARG A 642 -13.13 11.08 -14.92
CA ARG A 642 -14.13 11.12 -16.01
C ARG A 642 -13.95 10.03 -17.05
N LEU A 643 -12.72 9.55 -17.27
CA LEU A 643 -12.42 8.41 -18.15
C LEU A 643 -12.64 7.05 -17.47
N GLY A 644 -12.96 7.05 -16.17
CA GLY A 644 -13.10 5.81 -15.40
C GLY A 644 -11.78 5.14 -15.08
N TRP A 645 -10.66 5.83 -15.20
CA TRP A 645 -9.34 5.30 -14.86
C TRP A 645 -9.15 5.15 -13.35
N LEU A 646 -9.59 6.13 -12.56
CA LEU A 646 -9.54 6.10 -11.10
C LEU A 646 -10.94 6.28 -10.52
N PRO A 647 -11.21 5.74 -9.32
CA PRO A 647 -12.44 6.05 -8.61
C PRO A 647 -12.44 7.52 -8.16
N SER A 648 -13.64 8.11 -8.10
CA SER A 648 -13.85 9.43 -7.52
C SER A 648 -15.08 9.38 -6.62
N TYR A 649 -14.86 9.51 -5.32
CA TYR A 649 -15.92 9.67 -4.32
C TYR A 649 -15.62 10.90 -3.45
N PRO A 650 -16.59 11.81 -3.27
CA PRO A 650 -17.91 11.77 -3.88
C PRO A 650 -17.89 11.84 -5.42
N THR A 651 -18.87 11.22 -6.09
CA THR A 651 -18.78 10.99 -7.54
C THR A 651 -19.31 12.16 -8.33
N PHE A 652 -20.57 12.53 -8.12
CA PHE A 652 -21.25 13.58 -8.87
C PHE A 652 -21.61 14.75 -7.96
N ASN A 653 -21.84 15.92 -8.55
CA ASN A 653 -22.31 17.11 -7.85
C ASN A 653 -23.77 17.06 -7.36
N LYS A 654 -24.44 15.92 -7.54
CA LYS A 654 -25.80 15.62 -7.07
C LYS A 654 -25.79 14.35 -6.21
N ASN A 655 -26.81 14.21 -5.36
CA ASN A 655 -27.05 12.98 -4.62
C ASN A 655 -27.40 11.85 -5.60
N GLY A 656 -26.69 10.71 -5.52
CA GLY A 656 -26.93 9.54 -6.40
C GLY A 656 -28.34 8.97 -6.32
N ILE A 657 -29.05 9.17 -5.20
CA ILE A 657 -30.45 8.77 -5.00
C ILE A 657 -31.38 9.68 -5.80
N GLU A 658 -31.14 11.00 -5.76
CA GLU A 658 -31.91 11.98 -6.53
C GLU A 658 -31.68 11.79 -8.03
N LEU A 659 -30.43 11.53 -8.43
CA LEU A 659 -30.06 11.26 -9.82
C LEU A 659 -30.80 10.03 -10.39
N TYR A 660 -30.96 8.97 -9.58
CA TYR A 660 -31.77 7.81 -9.96
C TYR A 660 -33.24 8.21 -10.19
N ASN A 661 -33.83 8.95 -9.25
CA ASN A 661 -35.23 9.39 -9.35
C ASN A 661 -35.45 10.31 -10.57
N GLU A 662 -34.49 11.20 -10.85
CA GLU A 662 -34.49 12.08 -12.01
C GLU A 662 -34.49 11.27 -13.32
N ALA A 663 -33.59 10.29 -13.45
CA ALA A 663 -33.52 9.41 -14.61
C ALA A 663 -34.84 8.64 -14.85
N VAL A 664 -35.44 8.11 -13.78
CA VAL A 664 -36.72 7.39 -13.84
C VAL A 664 -37.87 8.31 -14.26
N SER A 665 -37.89 9.55 -13.77
CA SER A 665 -38.89 10.55 -14.18
C SER A 665 -38.78 10.93 -15.67
N HIS A 666 -37.58 10.82 -16.24
CA HIS A 666 -37.29 11.03 -17.67
C HIS A 666 -37.45 9.77 -18.53
N GLY A 667 -38.04 8.70 -17.98
CA GLY A 667 -38.42 7.51 -18.73
C GLY A 667 -37.43 6.34 -18.67
N ALA A 668 -36.29 6.46 -17.98
CA ALA A 668 -35.38 5.33 -17.78
C ALA A 668 -36.02 4.27 -16.85
N ARG A 669 -35.83 2.99 -17.19
CA ARG A 669 -36.40 1.82 -16.50
C ARG A 669 -35.35 0.76 -16.20
N THR A 670 -34.32 0.61 -17.04
CA THR A 670 -33.22 -0.35 -16.81
C THR A 670 -31.94 0.33 -16.33
N PRO A 671 -30.99 -0.42 -15.71
CA PRO A 671 -29.67 0.12 -15.36
C PRO A 671 -28.92 0.72 -16.56
N GLU A 672 -29.05 0.12 -17.73
CA GLU A 672 -28.41 0.59 -18.98
C GLU A 672 -29.00 1.94 -19.44
N GLU A 673 -30.34 2.08 -19.39
CA GLU A 673 -31.01 3.36 -19.71
C GLU A 673 -30.64 4.46 -18.71
N ILE A 674 -30.47 4.10 -17.42
CA ILE A 674 -30.00 5.04 -16.39
C ILE A 674 -28.55 5.44 -16.66
N GLY A 675 -27.67 4.48 -17.00
CA GLY A 675 -26.30 4.75 -17.42
C GLY A 675 -26.23 5.67 -18.65
N ALA A 676 -27.08 5.44 -19.64
CA ALA A 676 -27.19 6.28 -20.83
C ALA A 676 -27.71 7.68 -20.49
N TYR A 677 -28.67 7.80 -19.57
CA TYR A 677 -29.14 9.09 -19.05
C TYR A 677 -27.99 9.86 -18.38
N VAL A 678 -27.25 9.22 -17.47
CA VAL A 678 -26.08 9.82 -16.80
C VAL A 678 -25.03 10.28 -17.82
N ALA A 679 -24.65 9.43 -18.77
CA ALA A 679 -23.71 9.78 -19.84
C ALA A 679 -24.19 10.99 -20.66
N LYS A 680 -25.48 11.04 -21.00
CA LYS A 680 -26.10 12.17 -21.71
C LYS A 680 -26.06 13.46 -20.89
N GLN A 681 -26.36 13.41 -19.60
CA GLN A 681 -26.32 14.58 -18.70
C GLN A 681 -24.90 15.12 -18.53
N LEU A 682 -23.91 14.22 -18.38
CA LEU A 682 -22.48 14.59 -18.33
C LEU A 682 -22.01 15.22 -19.64
N LYS A 683 -22.37 14.62 -20.79
CA LYS A 683 -22.02 15.16 -22.13
C LYS A 683 -22.58 16.57 -22.34
N LYS A 684 -23.78 16.84 -21.82
CA LYS A 684 -24.43 18.16 -21.86
C LYS A 684 -23.92 19.14 -20.79
N LYS A 685 -23.09 18.68 -19.84
CA LYS A 685 -22.65 19.43 -18.66
C LYS A 685 -23.80 19.86 -17.72
N GLU A 686 -24.94 19.15 -17.78
CA GLU A 686 -26.07 19.31 -16.84
C GLU A 686 -25.82 18.53 -15.53
N LEU A 687 -24.95 17.52 -15.58
CA LEU A 687 -24.35 16.80 -14.45
C LEU A 687 -22.82 16.98 -14.53
N GLN A 688 -22.12 17.03 -13.40
CA GLN A 688 -20.67 17.13 -13.34
C GLN A 688 -20.09 16.15 -12.33
N PHE A 689 -18.83 15.75 -12.51
CA PHE A 689 -18.11 15.03 -11.46
C PHE A 689 -17.83 15.99 -10.29
N ALA A 690 -17.95 15.50 -9.06
CA ALA A 690 -17.76 16.31 -7.86
C ALA A 690 -16.33 16.88 -7.75
N ILE A 691 -15.35 16.15 -8.30
CA ILE A 691 -13.93 16.55 -8.36
C ILE A 691 -13.68 17.78 -9.26
N GLU A 692 -14.62 18.16 -10.12
CA GLU A 692 -14.55 19.40 -10.91
C GLU A 692 -14.84 20.67 -10.06
N ASP A 693 -15.46 20.54 -8.89
CA ASP A 693 -15.69 21.64 -7.93
C ASP A 693 -15.60 21.09 -6.49
N PRO A 694 -14.42 20.62 -6.04
CA PRO A 694 -14.24 19.88 -4.78
C PRO A 694 -14.49 20.76 -3.53
N ASP A 695 -14.54 22.08 -3.72
CA ASP A 695 -14.81 23.08 -2.69
C ASP A 695 -16.29 23.47 -2.58
N ASN A 696 -17.15 22.92 -3.44
CA ASN A 696 -18.58 23.02 -3.26
C ASN A 696 -19.03 22.20 -2.04
N GLU A 697 -19.92 22.76 -1.24
CA GLU A 697 -20.47 22.07 -0.07
C GLU A 697 -21.19 20.76 -0.42
N ALA A 698 -21.72 20.63 -1.63
CA ALA A 698 -22.28 19.35 -2.09
C ALA A 698 -21.22 18.27 -2.31
N ASN A 699 -19.94 18.63 -2.53
CA ASN A 699 -18.93 17.77 -3.15
C ASN A 699 -17.86 17.22 -2.20
N PHE A 700 -17.74 17.74 -0.98
CA PHE A 700 -16.75 17.24 -0.02
C PHE A 700 -17.30 16.20 0.97
N PRO A 701 -16.44 15.35 1.54
CA PRO A 701 -16.85 14.37 2.55
C PRO A 701 -17.41 15.05 3.81
N ARG A 702 -18.42 14.43 4.40
CA ARG A 702 -19.16 14.95 5.56
C ARG A 702 -18.82 14.18 6.84
N ASN A 703 -18.75 12.85 6.74
CA ASN A 703 -18.39 12.00 7.86
C ASN A 703 -17.17 11.15 7.53
N LEU A 704 -16.27 11.00 8.50
CA LEU A 704 -15.12 10.11 8.40
C LEU A 704 -15.05 9.21 9.64
N ILE A 705 -15.06 7.89 9.41
CA ILE A 705 -14.82 6.89 10.46
C ILE A 705 -13.40 6.33 10.28
N VAL A 706 -12.56 6.49 11.30
CA VAL A 706 -11.18 6.00 11.32
C VAL A 706 -11.02 4.92 12.38
N TRP A 707 -10.57 3.72 11.98
CA TRP A 707 -10.26 2.65 12.93
C TRP A 707 -9.01 1.90 12.53
N ARG A 708 -8.29 1.35 13.52
CA ARG A 708 -6.99 0.66 13.33
C ARG A 708 -5.91 1.54 12.69
N ALA A 709 -6.08 2.86 12.79
CA ALA A 709 -5.19 3.84 12.20
C ALA A 709 -5.12 5.12 13.02
N ASN A 710 -3.92 5.69 13.06
CA ASN A 710 -3.68 7.05 13.51
C ASN A 710 -3.44 7.95 12.30
N LEU A 711 -4.49 8.16 11.49
CA LEU A 711 -4.43 8.98 10.27
C LEU A 711 -3.78 10.35 10.49
N ILE A 712 -4.32 11.16 11.41
CA ILE A 712 -3.96 12.57 11.58
C ILE A 712 -2.50 12.75 11.99
N SER A 713 -1.96 11.85 12.82
CA SER A 713 -0.60 12.01 13.38
C SER A 713 0.43 10.99 12.91
N SER A 714 0.06 10.10 11.98
CA SER A 714 0.96 9.06 11.45
C SER A 714 1.03 9.09 9.92
N SER A 715 -0.08 8.84 9.22
CA SER A 715 -0.06 8.66 7.76
C SER A 715 -0.52 9.88 6.97
N GLY A 716 -1.13 10.87 7.62
CA GLY A 716 -1.59 12.16 7.08
C GLY A 716 -0.47 13.06 6.58
N LYS A 717 -0.01 12.88 5.34
CA LYS A 717 0.90 13.84 4.68
C LYS A 717 0.21 15.19 4.54
N GLY A 718 0.92 16.27 4.88
CA GLY A 718 0.28 17.58 4.99
C GLY A 718 -0.59 17.71 6.22
N HIS A 719 -0.04 17.41 7.40
CA HIS A 719 -0.78 17.44 8.68
C HIS A 719 -1.55 18.75 8.88
N GLU A 720 -0.93 19.89 8.59
CA GLU A 720 -1.57 21.20 8.80
C GLU A 720 -2.75 21.45 7.84
N TYR A 721 -2.71 20.87 6.63
CA TYR A 721 -3.82 20.90 5.67
C TYR A 721 -5.02 20.07 6.14
N PHE A 722 -4.77 18.91 6.76
CA PHE A 722 -5.83 18.16 7.45
C PHE A 722 -6.47 19.02 8.55
N LEU A 723 -5.67 19.72 9.37
CA LEU A 723 -6.19 20.54 10.45
C LEU A 723 -7.04 21.72 9.93
N LYS A 724 -6.58 22.41 8.88
CA LYS A 724 -7.29 23.56 8.29
C LYS A 724 -8.54 23.14 7.52
N HIS A 725 -8.37 22.39 6.43
CA HIS A 725 -9.42 22.19 5.44
C HIS A 725 -10.38 21.07 5.83
N LEU A 726 -9.85 19.95 6.35
CA LEU A 726 -10.69 18.81 6.72
C LEU A 726 -11.35 18.99 8.09
N LEU A 727 -10.57 19.41 9.10
CA LEU A 727 -11.04 19.50 10.49
C LEU A 727 -11.57 20.87 10.90
N GLY A 728 -11.06 21.97 10.32
CA GLY A 728 -11.48 23.33 10.67
C GLY A 728 -11.01 23.75 12.07
N THR A 729 -9.80 23.34 12.46
CA THR A 729 -9.19 23.67 13.77
C THR A 729 -7.90 24.47 13.58
N THR A 730 -7.28 24.84 14.71
CA THR A 730 -5.99 25.54 14.72
C THR A 730 -4.94 24.74 13.95
N ASN A 731 -4.28 25.37 12.99
CA ASN A 731 -3.24 24.79 12.13
C ASN A 731 -1.97 25.65 12.16
N GLY A 732 -0.87 25.14 11.60
CA GLY A 732 0.44 25.77 11.55
C GLY A 732 1.00 25.95 10.13
N LEU A 733 0.16 26.14 9.11
CA LEU A 733 0.62 26.46 7.76
C LEU A 733 1.42 27.77 7.75
N LEU A 734 2.52 27.79 7.02
CA LEU A 734 3.35 28.99 6.81
C LEU A 734 3.22 29.57 5.39
N ASN A 735 2.41 28.94 4.55
CA ASN A 735 2.03 29.39 3.21
C ASN A 735 0.54 29.73 3.09
N ASP A 736 0.18 30.24 1.91
CA ASP A 736 -1.18 30.48 1.45
C ASP A 736 -1.29 30.15 -0.05
N ASP A 737 -2.51 30.18 -0.59
CA ASP A 737 -2.82 29.73 -1.96
C ASP A 737 -2.96 30.89 -2.98
N ARG A 738 -2.51 32.10 -2.62
CA ARG A 738 -2.69 33.31 -3.46
C ARG A 738 -1.86 33.26 -4.73
N ASP A 739 -0.61 32.81 -4.62
CA ASP A 739 0.37 32.76 -5.71
C ASP A 739 0.53 31.35 -6.31
N SER A 740 -0.42 30.45 -6.02
CA SER A 740 -0.39 29.04 -6.46
C SER A 740 -0.86 28.86 -7.90
N LEU A 741 -0.42 27.75 -8.50
CA LEU A 741 -0.79 27.32 -9.84
C LEU A 741 -2.31 27.11 -9.93
N ARG A 742 -2.94 27.74 -10.93
CA ARG A 742 -4.39 27.62 -11.15
C ARG A 742 -4.70 26.43 -12.07
N PRO A 743 -5.68 25.58 -11.72
CA PRO A 743 -6.12 24.48 -12.58
C PRO A 743 -7.02 24.96 -13.74
N GLU A 744 -7.12 24.13 -14.77
CA GLU A 744 -7.97 24.33 -15.95
C GLU A 744 -9.30 23.55 -15.86
N GLU A 745 -9.28 22.37 -15.22
CA GLU A 745 -10.43 21.44 -15.15
C GLU A 745 -11.13 21.46 -13.79
N ILE A 746 -10.58 22.19 -12.82
CA ILE A 746 -11.14 22.34 -11.47
C ILE A 746 -11.58 23.79 -11.25
N ARG A 747 -12.79 23.96 -10.75
CA ARG A 747 -13.31 25.28 -10.38
C ARG A 747 -12.57 25.84 -9.16
N TRP A 748 -11.90 26.97 -9.34
CA TRP A 748 -11.35 27.74 -8.24
C TRP A 748 -12.43 28.52 -7.50
N ARG A 749 -12.45 28.41 -6.17
CA ARG A 749 -13.22 29.29 -5.28
C ARG A 749 -12.24 30.12 -4.46
N ASP A 750 -12.38 31.45 -4.48
CA ASP A 750 -11.41 32.35 -3.84
C ASP A 750 -11.26 32.08 -2.34
N GLU A 751 -12.37 31.83 -1.65
CA GLU A 751 -12.36 31.37 -0.27
C GLU A 751 -12.41 29.83 -0.23
N ALA A 752 -11.29 29.22 0.18
CA ALA A 752 -11.23 27.78 0.40
C ALA A 752 -12.10 27.40 1.63
N PRO A 753 -12.93 26.35 1.55
CA PRO A 753 -13.70 25.86 2.69
C PRO A 753 -12.78 25.29 3.78
N GLU A 754 -13.14 25.55 5.04
CA GLU A 754 -12.50 24.99 6.22
C GLU A 754 -13.48 24.11 7.00
N GLY A 755 -12.98 23.05 7.63
CA GLY A 755 -13.80 22.13 8.40
C GLY A 755 -14.83 21.36 7.59
N LYS A 756 -14.41 20.80 6.44
CA LYS A 756 -15.26 19.98 5.55
C LYS A 756 -15.99 18.86 6.28
N LEU A 757 -15.35 18.19 7.25
CA LEU A 757 -15.99 17.13 8.03
C LEU A 757 -16.94 17.67 9.09
N ASP A 758 -18.19 17.20 9.03
CA ASP A 758 -19.21 17.37 10.06
C ASP A 758 -18.99 16.41 11.24
N LEU A 759 -18.59 15.15 11.00
CA LEU A 759 -18.27 14.23 12.10
C LEU A 759 -17.01 13.40 11.82
N LEU A 760 -16.06 13.46 12.76
CA LEU A 760 -14.92 12.55 12.83
C LEU A 760 -15.13 11.55 13.97
N VAL A 761 -15.23 10.27 13.62
CA VAL A 761 -15.39 9.16 14.57
C VAL A 761 -14.12 8.32 14.57
N ASN A 762 -13.57 8.04 15.75
CA ASN A 762 -12.40 7.18 15.87
C ASN A 762 -12.64 5.99 16.80
N LEU A 763 -12.20 4.81 16.38
CA LEU A 763 -12.15 3.61 17.20
C LEU A 763 -10.69 3.33 17.51
N ASP A 764 -10.33 3.39 18.79
CA ASP A 764 -8.98 3.12 19.26
C ASP A 764 -9.02 2.59 20.70
N PHE A 765 -8.00 1.82 21.07
CA PHE A 765 -7.78 1.40 22.46
C PHE A 765 -6.86 2.38 23.20
N ARG A 766 -6.15 3.28 22.50
CA ARG A 766 -5.32 4.34 23.10
C ARG A 766 -5.73 5.72 22.59
N MET A 767 -5.57 6.76 23.41
CA MET A 767 -5.87 8.14 23.03
C MET A 767 -4.77 8.74 22.13
N ALA A 768 -4.64 8.21 20.92
CA ALA A 768 -3.67 8.65 19.92
C ALA A 768 -4.04 10.01 19.29
N GLY A 769 -3.18 10.55 18.42
CA GLY A 769 -3.43 11.80 17.70
C GLY A 769 -4.81 11.88 17.02
N THR A 770 -5.21 10.91 16.20
CA THR A 770 -6.56 10.92 15.58
C THR A 770 -7.69 10.96 16.62
N ALA A 771 -7.59 10.16 17.69
CA ALA A 771 -8.58 10.15 18.77
C ALA A 771 -8.70 11.55 19.42
N LEU A 772 -7.57 12.20 19.68
CA LEU A 772 -7.52 13.54 20.27
C LEU A 772 -8.25 14.60 19.42
N TYR A 773 -8.20 14.45 18.09
CA TYR A 773 -8.87 15.34 17.13
C TYR A 773 -10.30 14.92 16.76
N SER A 774 -10.78 13.76 17.20
CA SER A 774 -12.12 13.26 16.85
C SER A 774 -13.25 13.93 17.63
N ASP A 775 -14.47 13.90 17.10
CA ASP A 775 -15.67 14.36 17.81
C ASP A 775 -16.21 13.25 18.71
N VAL A 776 -16.12 12.00 18.24
CA VAL A 776 -16.53 10.78 18.95
C VAL A 776 -15.37 9.79 18.98
N VAL A 777 -15.05 9.27 20.17
CA VAL A 777 -14.05 8.20 20.36
C VAL A 777 -14.75 6.98 20.96
N LEU A 778 -14.64 5.84 20.29
CA LEU A 778 -15.24 4.58 20.70
C LEU A 778 -14.14 3.62 21.20
N PRO A 779 -14.26 3.04 22.42
CA PRO A 779 -13.21 2.22 23.00
C PRO A 779 -13.13 0.86 22.30
N ALA A 780 -12.06 0.66 21.52
CA ALA A 780 -11.79 -0.62 20.88
C ALA A 780 -11.14 -1.62 21.85
N ALA A 781 -11.41 -2.90 21.66
CA ALA A 781 -10.70 -3.99 22.34
C ALA A 781 -9.26 -4.06 21.83
N THR A 782 -8.33 -4.31 22.75
CA THR A 782 -6.94 -4.61 22.41
C THR A 782 -6.83 -5.98 21.73
N TRP A 783 -5.66 -6.29 21.20
CA TRP A 783 -5.41 -7.55 20.50
C TRP A 783 -5.47 -8.80 21.42
N TYR A 784 -5.41 -8.60 22.74
CA TYR A 784 -5.52 -9.69 23.73
C TYR A 784 -6.94 -9.84 24.27
N GLU A 785 -7.91 -9.17 23.66
CA GLU A 785 -9.30 -9.09 24.12
C GLU A 785 -10.32 -9.42 23.00
N LYS A 786 -9.86 -9.88 21.81
CA LYS A 786 -10.72 -10.14 20.66
C LYS A 786 -10.33 -11.35 19.83
N HIS A 787 -11.27 -11.84 19.02
CA HIS A 787 -11.05 -12.86 17.99
C HIS A 787 -10.82 -12.20 16.63
N ASP A 788 -9.82 -12.67 15.89
CA ASP A 788 -9.48 -12.19 14.54
C ASP A 788 -8.44 -13.14 13.89
N LEU A 789 -7.96 -12.82 12.69
CA LEU A 789 -6.96 -13.56 11.90
C LEU A 789 -5.80 -12.64 11.48
N SER A 790 -4.59 -13.19 11.38
CA SER A 790 -3.39 -12.52 10.85
C SER A 790 -2.67 -13.39 9.81
N SER A 791 -2.18 -12.75 8.75
CA SER A 791 -1.25 -13.32 7.75
C SER A 791 -0.27 -12.25 7.27
N THR A 792 0.80 -12.66 6.60
CA THR A 792 1.79 -11.72 6.03
C THR A 792 2.52 -12.33 4.84
N ASP A 793 3.21 -11.46 4.12
CA ASP A 793 4.27 -11.67 3.13
C ASP A 793 5.40 -12.55 3.66
N MET A 794 5.87 -12.28 4.87
CA MET A 794 7.15 -12.80 5.39
C MET A 794 7.16 -14.31 5.64
N HIS A 795 5.99 -14.93 5.86
CA HIS A 795 5.88 -16.36 6.13
C HIS A 795 4.52 -16.91 5.68
N PRO A 796 4.38 -18.24 5.48
CA PRO A 796 3.22 -18.83 4.83
C PRO A 796 2.13 -19.22 5.83
N PHE A 797 2.09 -18.60 7.02
CA PHE A 797 1.23 -19.05 8.11
C PHE A 797 0.05 -18.13 8.34
N ILE A 798 -1.11 -18.73 8.59
CA ILE A 798 -2.28 -18.07 9.17
C ILE A 798 -2.45 -18.49 10.63
N HIS A 799 -2.73 -17.51 11.51
CA HIS A 799 -2.95 -17.74 12.93
C HIS A 799 -3.88 -16.68 13.54
N PRO A 800 -4.51 -16.97 14.70
CA PRO A 800 -5.59 -16.15 15.21
C PRO A 800 -5.16 -15.17 16.30
N PHE A 801 -6.06 -14.24 16.58
CA PHE A 801 -6.17 -13.53 17.84
C PHE A 801 -7.13 -14.28 18.75
N ASN A 802 -6.80 -14.43 20.03
CA ASN A 802 -7.76 -14.89 21.03
C ASN A 802 -7.81 -13.93 22.23
N PRO A 803 -9.00 -13.74 22.83
CA PRO A 803 -9.12 -13.00 24.07
C PRO A 803 -8.48 -13.77 25.23
N ALA A 804 -7.39 -13.24 25.77
CA ALA A 804 -6.80 -13.70 27.03
C ALA A 804 -7.72 -13.40 28.22
N VAL A 805 -8.39 -12.25 28.16
CA VAL A 805 -9.44 -11.77 29.07
C VAL A 805 -10.56 -11.12 28.24
N PRO A 806 -11.78 -10.95 28.78
CA PRO A 806 -12.81 -10.15 28.13
C PRO A 806 -12.33 -8.71 27.89
N PRO A 807 -12.86 -7.98 26.90
CA PRO A 807 -12.60 -6.56 26.74
C PRO A 807 -12.80 -5.79 28.05
N LEU A 808 -11.78 -5.03 28.45
CA LEU A 808 -11.79 -4.31 29.72
C LEU A 808 -12.66 -3.04 29.64
N TRP A 809 -13.21 -2.65 30.81
CA TRP A 809 -14.16 -1.53 30.95
C TRP A 809 -15.38 -1.69 30.02
N GLU A 810 -15.63 -0.72 29.15
CA GLU A 810 -16.72 -0.77 28.16
C GLU A 810 -16.19 -0.96 26.73
N ALA A 811 -14.93 -1.39 26.58
CA ALA A 811 -14.36 -1.65 25.27
C ALA A 811 -15.10 -2.77 24.54
N ARG A 812 -15.16 -2.69 23.20
CA ARG A 812 -15.76 -3.71 22.34
C ARG A 812 -14.84 -4.03 21.17
N SER A 813 -14.89 -5.25 20.64
CA SER A 813 -14.17 -5.58 19.41
C SER A 813 -14.66 -4.70 18.26
N ASP A 814 -13.81 -4.41 17.27
CA ASP A 814 -14.21 -3.60 16.11
C ASP A 814 -15.48 -4.18 15.43
N TRP A 815 -15.58 -5.52 15.34
CA TRP A 815 -16.78 -6.22 14.86
C TRP A 815 -18.03 -5.89 15.68
N ASP A 816 -17.94 -5.94 17.01
CA ASP A 816 -19.08 -5.63 17.89
C ASP A 816 -19.44 -4.14 17.88
N ILE A 817 -18.47 -3.25 17.69
CA ILE A 817 -18.72 -1.81 17.53
C ILE A 817 -19.54 -1.56 16.27
N PHE A 818 -19.09 -2.05 15.11
CA PHE A 818 -19.82 -1.85 13.85
C PHE A 818 -21.13 -2.62 13.79
N LYS A 819 -21.24 -3.79 14.45
CA LYS A 819 -22.52 -4.48 14.65
C LYS A 819 -23.50 -3.63 15.47
N SER A 820 -23.03 -2.99 16.53
CA SER A 820 -23.85 -2.09 17.36
C SER A 820 -24.24 -0.82 16.61
N LEU A 821 -23.32 -0.25 15.84
CA LEU A 821 -23.60 0.91 14.98
C LEU A 821 -24.60 0.56 13.87
N ALA A 822 -24.48 -0.62 13.25
CA ALA A 822 -25.45 -1.12 12.28
C ALA A 822 -26.86 -1.22 12.87
N LYS A 823 -26.95 -1.70 14.12
CA LYS A 823 -28.22 -1.70 14.86
C LYS A 823 -28.75 -0.29 15.10
N ALA A 824 -27.92 0.63 15.58
CA ALA A 824 -28.32 2.02 15.82
C ALA A 824 -28.81 2.70 14.53
N VAL A 825 -28.13 2.49 13.41
CA VAL A 825 -28.58 2.97 12.09
C VAL A 825 -29.94 2.37 11.73
N SER A 826 -30.12 1.06 11.84
CA SER A 826 -31.40 0.42 11.51
C SER A 826 -32.54 0.90 12.41
N ASP A 827 -32.29 1.13 13.70
CA ASP A 827 -33.30 1.62 14.63
C ASP A 827 -33.67 3.08 14.33
N VAL A 828 -32.68 3.95 14.09
CA VAL A 828 -32.91 5.36 13.73
C VAL A 828 -33.59 5.47 12.36
N ALA A 829 -33.22 4.65 11.38
CA ALA A 829 -33.88 4.60 10.07
C ALA A 829 -35.37 4.20 10.18
N LYS A 830 -35.69 3.23 11.06
CA LYS A 830 -37.08 2.84 11.35
C LYS A 830 -37.85 3.96 12.03
N GLN A 831 -37.27 4.63 13.03
CA GLN A 831 -37.88 5.78 13.70
C GLN A 831 -38.17 6.92 12.72
N ALA A 832 -37.26 7.18 11.77
CA ALA A 832 -37.43 8.19 10.74
C ALA A 832 -38.34 7.75 9.57
N GLY A 833 -38.83 6.51 9.56
CA GLY A 833 -39.69 6.00 8.50
C GLY A 833 -39.02 5.94 7.12
N LEU A 834 -37.70 5.72 7.07
CA LEU A 834 -36.97 5.63 5.80
C LEU A 834 -37.43 4.42 5.00
N LYS A 835 -37.67 4.62 3.71
CA LYS A 835 -38.00 3.56 2.75
C LYS A 835 -36.74 3.07 2.04
N PRO A 836 -36.76 1.88 1.40
CA PRO A 836 -35.71 1.47 0.49
C PRO A 836 -35.45 2.53 -0.58
N MET A 837 -34.17 2.83 -0.84
CA MET A 837 -33.72 3.84 -1.79
C MET A 837 -32.84 3.20 -2.84
N LYS A 838 -32.98 3.62 -4.09
CA LYS A 838 -32.07 3.26 -5.18
C LYS A 838 -31.13 4.42 -5.48
N GLU A 839 -29.85 4.14 -5.65
CA GLU A 839 -28.85 5.14 -6.02
C GLU A 839 -28.11 4.75 -7.30
N VAL A 840 -27.65 5.77 -8.02
CA VAL A 840 -26.63 5.65 -9.07
C VAL A 840 -25.25 5.54 -8.44
N VAL A 841 -24.50 4.48 -8.75
CA VAL A 841 -23.11 4.27 -8.31
C VAL A 841 -22.18 4.19 -9.50
N ALA A 842 -21.12 5.00 -9.49
CA ALA A 842 -20.03 4.86 -10.45
C ALA A 842 -18.90 3.98 -9.91
N THR A 843 -18.33 3.12 -10.74
CA THR A 843 -17.09 2.38 -10.43
C THR A 843 -16.08 2.53 -11.57
N PRO A 844 -14.77 2.62 -11.29
CA PRO A 844 -13.75 2.71 -12.33
C PRO A 844 -13.69 1.44 -13.19
N LEU A 845 -12.92 1.50 -14.27
CA LEU A 845 -12.53 0.40 -15.13
C LEU A 845 -11.50 -0.45 -14.40
N LEU A 846 -11.83 -1.72 -14.15
CA LEU A 846 -11.05 -2.58 -13.28
C LEU A 846 -10.03 -3.41 -14.04
N HIS A 847 -8.80 -3.47 -13.50
CA HIS A 847 -7.84 -4.52 -13.83
C HIS A 847 -8.42 -5.89 -13.47
N ASP A 848 -7.93 -6.95 -14.14
CA ASP A 848 -8.41 -8.31 -13.93
C ASP A 848 -9.91 -8.47 -14.26
N THR A 849 -10.42 -7.62 -15.15
CA THR A 849 -11.72 -7.72 -15.80
C THR A 849 -11.58 -7.36 -17.28
N ALA A 850 -12.55 -7.72 -18.12
CA ALA A 850 -12.53 -7.36 -19.54
C ALA A 850 -12.50 -5.82 -19.79
N GLN A 851 -12.79 -5.01 -18.77
CA GLN A 851 -12.73 -3.54 -18.83
C GLN A 851 -11.31 -2.99 -18.92
N GLU A 852 -10.29 -3.80 -18.63
CA GLU A 852 -8.89 -3.41 -18.85
C GLU A 852 -8.55 -3.23 -20.34
N LEU A 853 -9.40 -3.73 -21.24
CA LEU A 853 -9.32 -3.55 -22.69
C LEU A 853 -10.15 -2.33 -23.16
N ALA A 854 -9.97 -1.17 -22.52
CA ALA A 854 -10.85 -0.02 -22.71
C ALA A 854 -10.46 0.87 -23.90
N GLN A 855 -9.27 1.49 -23.84
CA GLN A 855 -8.75 2.39 -24.89
C GLN A 855 -7.52 1.76 -25.55
N PRO A 856 -7.64 1.17 -26.76
CA PRO A 856 -6.52 0.49 -27.42
C PRO A 856 -5.46 1.48 -27.92
N PHE A 857 -4.35 0.94 -28.44
CA PHE A 857 -3.20 1.69 -28.97
C PHE A 857 -2.46 2.57 -27.94
N GLY A 858 -2.87 2.54 -26.68
CA GLY A 858 -2.33 3.38 -25.63
C GLY A 858 -2.62 4.87 -25.84
N GLU A 859 -3.64 5.21 -26.63
CA GLU A 859 -4.07 6.58 -26.92
C GLU A 859 -5.13 7.03 -25.92
N VAL A 860 -5.03 8.29 -25.48
CA VAL A 860 -5.97 8.90 -24.53
C VAL A 860 -6.99 9.71 -25.30
N LYS A 861 -8.24 9.23 -25.34
CA LYS A 861 -9.38 9.96 -25.93
C LYS A 861 -10.35 10.43 -24.86
N ASP A 862 -10.56 11.73 -24.84
CA ASP A 862 -11.39 12.44 -23.88
C ASP A 862 -12.77 12.80 -24.44
N TRP A 863 -13.79 12.09 -23.94
CA TRP A 863 -15.17 12.32 -24.37
C TRP A 863 -15.69 13.72 -24.01
N SER A 864 -15.14 14.36 -22.97
CA SER A 864 -15.56 15.72 -22.57
C SER A 864 -15.08 16.79 -23.56
N LYS A 865 -14.08 16.46 -24.38
CA LYS A 865 -13.53 17.27 -25.48
C LYS A 865 -14.07 16.87 -26.85
N GLY A 866 -14.98 15.89 -26.91
CA GLY A 866 -15.56 15.39 -28.16
C GLY A 866 -14.66 14.43 -28.94
N GLU A 867 -13.59 13.91 -28.33
CA GLU A 867 -12.64 12.99 -28.98
C GLU A 867 -13.19 11.55 -29.08
N THR A 868 -14.18 11.20 -28.25
CA THR A 868 -14.91 9.94 -28.28
C THR A 868 -16.28 10.08 -27.60
N GLU A 869 -17.13 9.05 -27.68
CA GLU A 869 -18.42 9.03 -26.98
C GLU A 869 -18.25 8.57 -25.52
N PRO A 870 -19.02 9.13 -24.54
CA PRO A 870 -19.02 8.66 -23.17
C PRO A 870 -19.82 7.36 -23.05
N ILE A 871 -19.11 6.23 -23.01
CA ILE A 871 -19.67 4.88 -22.93
C ILE A 871 -19.36 4.31 -21.54
N PRO A 872 -20.37 4.18 -20.65
CA PRO A 872 -20.19 3.58 -19.34
C PRO A 872 -19.47 2.23 -19.40
N GLY A 873 -18.40 2.09 -18.61
CA GLY A 873 -17.61 0.86 -18.56
C GLY A 873 -16.61 0.66 -19.71
N LYS A 874 -16.39 1.69 -20.54
CA LYS A 874 -15.38 1.67 -21.61
C LYS A 874 -14.57 2.96 -21.72
N THR A 875 -15.23 4.10 -21.88
CA THR A 875 -14.56 5.42 -22.01
C THR A 875 -14.90 6.36 -20.85
N MET A 876 -15.72 5.90 -19.90
CA MET A 876 -16.06 6.55 -18.65
C MET A 876 -16.34 5.47 -17.57
N PRO A 877 -16.50 5.81 -16.28
CA PRO A 877 -16.83 4.83 -15.25
C PRO A 877 -18.05 3.98 -15.59
N ASN A 878 -18.09 2.75 -15.06
CA ASN A 878 -19.31 1.95 -15.06
C ASN A 878 -20.38 2.64 -14.22
N ILE A 879 -21.64 2.55 -14.65
CA ILE A 879 -22.78 3.07 -13.90
C ILE A 879 -23.67 1.91 -13.46
N HIS A 880 -23.92 1.83 -12.15
CA HIS A 880 -24.72 0.79 -11.52
C HIS A 880 -25.91 1.41 -10.79
N VAL A 881 -26.96 0.61 -10.58
CA VAL A 881 -28.10 0.97 -9.73
C VAL A 881 -28.13 0.04 -8.54
N ILE A 882 -28.00 0.58 -7.33
CA ILE A 882 -27.99 -0.21 -6.10
C ILE A 882 -29.19 0.18 -5.24
N GLU A 883 -29.97 -0.79 -4.79
CA GLU A 883 -31.02 -0.60 -3.80
C GLU A 883 -30.48 -0.84 -2.39
N ARG A 884 -30.83 0.05 -1.44
CA ARG A 884 -30.44 -0.02 -0.04
C ARG A 884 -31.64 0.21 0.85
N ASP A 885 -31.83 -0.70 1.80
CA ASP A 885 -32.78 -0.53 2.90
C ASP A 885 -32.01 -0.41 4.22
N TYR A 886 -31.85 0.82 4.69
CA TYR A 886 -31.11 1.11 5.93
C TYR A 886 -31.77 0.49 7.17
N THR A 887 -33.06 0.15 7.12
CA THR A 887 -33.77 -0.51 8.22
C THR A 887 -33.34 -1.98 8.42
N LEU A 888 -32.68 -2.57 7.41
CA LEU A 888 -32.23 -3.98 7.39
C LEU A 888 -30.72 -4.11 7.57
N LEU A 889 -29.99 -3.01 7.77
CA LEU A 889 -28.53 -3.00 7.83
C LEU A 889 -27.97 -3.95 8.91
N TYR A 890 -28.59 -4.00 10.10
CA TYR A 890 -28.20 -4.95 11.15
C TYR A 890 -28.36 -6.43 10.73
N ASP A 891 -29.42 -6.75 10.00
CA ASP A 891 -29.67 -8.12 9.52
C ASP A 891 -28.58 -8.52 8.51
N GLN A 892 -28.23 -7.62 7.59
CA GLN A 892 -27.16 -7.83 6.61
C GLN A 892 -25.78 -7.90 7.26
N MET A 893 -25.52 -7.06 8.27
CA MET A 893 -24.24 -7.04 9.00
C MET A 893 -23.99 -8.37 9.73
N THR A 894 -25.04 -8.99 10.28
CA THR A 894 -24.94 -10.17 11.16
C THR A 894 -25.11 -11.51 10.46
N ALA A 895 -25.37 -11.53 9.15
CA ALA A 895 -25.59 -12.75 8.37
C ALA A 895 -24.75 -12.77 7.09
N LEU A 896 -24.24 -13.94 6.71
CA LEU A 896 -23.59 -14.15 5.43
C LEU A 896 -24.67 -14.29 4.35
N GLY A 897 -24.76 -13.31 3.45
CA GLY A 897 -25.85 -13.19 2.50
C GLY A 897 -25.88 -14.31 1.43
N PRO A 898 -27.05 -14.52 0.81
CA PRO A 898 -27.28 -15.66 -0.08
C PRO A 898 -26.55 -15.57 -1.42
N ASN A 899 -25.96 -14.42 -1.78
CA ASN A 899 -25.23 -14.31 -3.05
C ASN A 899 -24.01 -15.22 -3.09
N VAL A 900 -23.43 -15.60 -1.95
CA VAL A 900 -22.32 -16.57 -1.89
C VAL A 900 -22.70 -17.92 -2.51
N ALA A 901 -23.96 -18.35 -2.36
CA ALA A 901 -24.46 -19.59 -2.94
C ALA A 901 -25.03 -19.44 -4.35
N ARG A 902 -25.44 -18.21 -4.72
CA ARG A 902 -26.14 -17.91 -5.99
C ARG A 902 -25.22 -17.37 -7.09
N GLN A 903 -24.10 -16.75 -6.71
CA GLN A 903 -23.15 -16.09 -7.60
C GLN A 903 -21.75 -16.64 -7.35
N PRO A 904 -20.88 -16.66 -8.37
CA PRO A 904 -19.52 -17.12 -8.20
C PRO A 904 -18.71 -16.13 -7.34
N ILE A 905 -17.75 -16.66 -6.59
CA ILE A 905 -16.70 -15.89 -5.94
C ILE A 905 -15.41 -15.97 -6.73
N GLY A 906 -14.49 -15.03 -6.54
CA GLY A 906 -13.28 -14.98 -7.36
C GLY A 906 -12.35 -13.83 -7.04
N THR A 907 -11.19 -13.87 -7.68
CA THR A 907 -10.10 -12.89 -7.61
C THR A 907 -9.26 -13.01 -8.89
N LYS A 908 -8.44 -12.01 -9.22
CA LYS A 908 -7.48 -12.03 -10.35
C LYS A 908 -8.04 -12.53 -11.70
N GLY A 909 -9.28 -12.18 -12.01
CA GLY A 909 -9.94 -12.47 -13.29
C GLY A 909 -10.47 -13.91 -13.44
N ILE A 910 -10.48 -14.69 -12.36
CA ILE A 910 -11.08 -16.03 -12.29
C ILE A 910 -12.19 -16.08 -11.24
N ALA A 911 -13.17 -16.96 -11.45
CA ALA A 911 -14.29 -17.13 -10.53
C ALA A 911 -14.82 -18.57 -10.52
N TRP A 912 -15.36 -19.00 -9.37
CA TRP A 912 -15.86 -20.36 -9.12
C TRP A 912 -17.02 -20.35 -8.11
N SER A 913 -17.72 -21.48 -7.98
CA SER A 913 -18.85 -21.63 -7.06
C SER A 913 -18.40 -21.91 -5.63
N ALA A 914 -19.01 -21.21 -4.66
CA ALA A 914 -18.87 -21.44 -3.21
C ALA A 914 -20.15 -22.01 -2.58
N LYS A 915 -21.05 -22.60 -3.39
CA LYS A 915 -22.36 -23.09 -2.94
C LYS A 915 -22.25 -24.16 -1.85
N ASP A 916 -21.35 -25.13 -2.01
CA ASP A 916 -21.20 -26.23 -1.06
C ASP A 916 -20.60 -25.74 0.27
N GLU A 917 -19.66 -24.81 0.16
CA GLU A 917 -19.02 -24.14 1.29
C GLU A 917 -20.03 -23.27 2.07
N TYR A 918 -20.99 -22.63 1.38
CA TYR A 918 -22.09 -21.92 2.03
C TYR A 918 -23.03 -22.85 2.82
N GLU A 919 -23.39 -24.01 2.27
CA GLU A 919 -24.19 -25.03 2.99
C GLU A 919 -23.40 -25.69 4.14
N GLN A 920 -22.08 -25.82 4.00
CA GLN A 920 -21.20 -26.21 5.09
C GLN A 920 -21.22 -25.17 6.22
N LEU A 921 -21.16 -23.88 5.89
CA LEU A 921 -21.20 -22.79 6.87
C LEU A 921 -22.54 -22.73 7.63
N LYS A 922 -23.68 -23.00 7.00
CA LYS A 922 -24.97 -23.12 7.72
C LYS A 922 -24.93 -24.19 8.82
N ARG A 923 -24.28 -25.32 8.54
CA ARG A 923 -24.13 -26.42 9.51
C ARG A 923 -23.09 -26.10 10.58
N ARG A 924 -21.98 -25.46 10.22
CA ARG A 924 -20.86 -25.15 11.14
C ARG A 924 -21.17 -23.98 12.06
N LEU A 925 -21.76 -22.90 11.53
CA LEU A 925 -22.00 -21.65 12.27
C LEU A 925 -23.40 -21.58 12.91
N GLY A 926 -24.31 -22.45 12.43
CA GLY A 926 -25.74 -22.29 12.62
C GLY A 926 -26.33 -21.29 11.62
N THR A 927 -27.66 -21.18 11.62
CA THR A 927 -28.40 -20.22 10.81
C THR A 927 -29.06 -19.16 11.66
N VAL A 928 -29.24 -17.97 11.09
CA VAL A 928 -30.09 -16.94 11.69
C VAL A 928 -31.54 -17.44 11.71
N ARG A 929 -32.19 -17.30 12.88
CA ARG A 929 -33.61 -17.65 13.11
C ARG A 929 -34.36 -16.41 13.57
N ARG A 930 -34.67 -15.51 12.64
CA ARG A 930 -35.48 -14.30 12.89
C ARG A 930 -36.28 -14.00 11.63
N ALA A 931 -37.53 -13.56 11.78
CA ALA A 931 -38.37 -13.15 10.65
C ALA A 931 -37.81 -11.88 9.97
N SER A 932 -36.83 -12.05 9.09
CA SER A 932 -36.10 -11.02 8.35
C SER A 932 -35.51 -11.59 7.06
N ILE A 933 -34.90 -10.74 6.24
CA ILE A 933 -34.17 -11.17 5.03
C ILE A 933 -33.00 -12.12 5.31
N ALA A 934 -32.49 -12.16 6.55
CA ALA A 934 -31.39 -13.02 6.95
C ALA A 934 -31.82 -14.44 7.37
N ASP A 935 -33.12 -14.73 7.45
CA ASP A 935 -33.59 -16.04 7.93
C ASP A 935 -33.00 -17.20 7.09
N GLY A 936 -32.45 -18.21 7.77
CA GLY A 936 -31.80 -19.35 7.11
C GLY A 936 -30.40 -19.09 6.53
N CYS A 937 -29.89 -17.86 6.57
CA CYS A 937 -28.49 -17.55 6.21
C CYS A 937 -27.53 -17.98 7.33
N PRO A 938 -26.25 -18.32 7.02
CA PRO A 938 -25.23 -18.54 8.04
C PRO A 938 -25.07 -17.34 8.98
N ASP A 939 -25.02 -17.61 10.28
CA ASP A 939 -24.85 -16.60 11.32
C ASP A 939 -23.38 -16.18 11.46
N ILE A 940 -23.08 -14.91 11.21
CA ILE A 940 -21.75 -14.30 11.40
C ILE A 940 -21.79 -13.19 12.46
N SER A 941 -22.77 -13.19 13.37
CA SER A 941 -22.95 -12.16 14.39
C SER A 941 -21.76 -11.99 15.35
N GLU A 942 -20.86 -12.97 15.42
CA GLU A 942 -19.64 -12.96 16.23
C GLU A 942 -18.38 -12.94 15.35
N ALA A 943 -17.33 -12.25 15.80
CA ALA A 943 -16.06 -12.13 15.07
C ALA A 943 -15.42 -13.50 14.76
N LYS A 944 -15.50 -14.48 15.69
CA LYS A 944 -15.02 -15.86 15.46
C LYS A 944 -15.77 -16.54 14.31
N LYS A 945 -17.09 -16.33 14.21
CA LYS A 945 -17.91 -16.90 13.11
C LYS A 945 -17.60 -16.24 11.77
N ALA A 946 -17.38 -14.91 11.76
CA ALA A 946 -16.89 -14.21 10.58
C ALA A 946 -15.51 -14.73 10.13
N ALA A 947 -14.59 -14.97 11.06
CA ALA A 947 -13.29 -15.58 10.76
C ALA A 947 -13.42 -16.99 10.16
N GLU A 948 -14.28 -17.84 10.72
CA GLU A 948 -14.58 -19.17 10.16
C GLU A 948 -15.14 -19.10 8.73
N ALA A 949 -15.99 -18.12 8.42
CA ALA A 949 -16.49 -17.89 7.07
C ALA A 949 -15.35 -17.48 6.11
N ILE A 950 -14.44 -16.60 6.54
CA ILE A 950 -13.24 -16.24 5.75
C ILE A 950 -12.40 -17.47 5.42
N LEU A 951 -12.10 -18.30 6.43
CA LEU A 951 -11.30 -19.51 6.27
C LEU A 951 -11.96 -20.53 5.35
N THR A 952 -13.29 -20.69 5.44
CA THR A 952 -14.02 -21.69 4.65
C THR A 952 -14.15 -21.28 3.19
N LEU A 953 -14.29 -19.98 2.90
CA LEU A 953 -14.51 -19.46 1.55
C LEU A 953 -13.21 -19.23 0.76
N SER A 954 -12.03 -19.33 1.38
CA SER A 954 -10.77 -19.07 0.69
C SER A 954 -10.07 -20.33 0.18
N SER A 955 -9.54 -20.23 -1.03
CA SER A 955 -8.59 -21.14 -1.68
C SER A 955 -7.26 -21.31 -0.94
N THR A 956 -6.84 -20.37 -0.10
CA THR A 956 -5.58 -20.53 0.69
C THR A 956 -5.76 -21.34 1.97
N THR A 957 -7.01 -21.63 2.36
CA THR A 957 -7.35 -22.28 3.63
C THR A 957 -8.38 -23.41 3.49
N ASN A 958 -8.94 -23.60 2.29
CA ASN A 958 -9.83 -24.71 1.94
C ASN A 958 -9.38 -25.33 0.60
N GLY A 959 -8.92 -26.58 0.65
CA GLY A 959 -8.36 -27.32 -0.47
C GLY A 959 -9.35 -27.53 -1.61
N LYS A 960 -10.65 -27.72 -1.33
CA LYS A 960 -11.67 -27.83 -2.37
C LYS A 960 -11.83 -26.52 -3.14
N MET A 961 -11.74 -25.39 -2.43
CA MET A 961 -11.76 -24.07 -3.05
C MET A 961 -10.48 -23.81 -3.84
N ALA A 962 -9.33 -24.28 -3.35
CA ALA A 962 -8.05 -24.20 -4.06
C ALA A 962 -8.10 -24.94 -5.40
N VAL A 963 -8.60 -26.18 -5.41
CA VAL A 963 -8.76 -26.99 -6.63
C VAL A 963 -9.72 -26.30 -7.61
N LYS A 964 -10.91 -25.88 -7.16
CA LYS A 964 -11.88 -25.13 -7.99
C LYS A 964 -11.26 -23.85 -8.59
N ALA A 965 -10.45 -23.13 -7.82
CA ALA A 965 -9.79 -21.91 -8.28
C ALA A 965 -8.74 -22.20 -9.37
N TRP A 966 -7.91 -23.24 -9.18
CA TRP A 966 -6.96 -23.66 -10.19
C TRP A 966 -7.64 -24.17 -11.45
N GLU A 967 -8.69 -24.99 -11.35
CA GLU A 967 -9.50 -25.46 -12.49
C GLU A 967 -10.10 -24.30 -13.30
N ALA A 968 -10.54 -23.23 -12.61
CA ALA A 968 -11.01 -22.02 -13.28
C ALA A 968 -9.91 -21.34 -14.11
N LEU A 969 -8.66 -21.37 -13.63
CA LEU A 969 -7.50 -20.86 -14.35
C LEU A 969 -7.02 -21.82 -15.47
N GLU A 970 -7.06 -23.13 -15.26
CA GLU A 970 -6.78 -24.13 -16.31
C GLU A 970 -7.68 -23.88 -17.52
N LYS A 971 -8.97 -23.59 -17.29
CA LYS A 971 -9.92 -23.31 -18.36
C LYS A 971 -9.58 -22.07 -19.21
N LYS A 972 -8.93 -21.07 -18.62
CA LYS A 972 -8.47 -19.86 -19.33
C LYS A 972 -7.15 -20.07 -20.06
N THR A 973 -6.28 -20.92 -19.51
CA THR A 973 -4.87 -21.02 -19.92
C THR A 973 -4.56 -22.28 -20.75
N ASP A 974 -5.44 -23.29 -20.73
CA ASP A 974 -5.19 -24.65 -21.25
C ASP A 974 -3.94 -25.32 -20.62
N LEU A 975 -3.57 -24.91 -19.42
CA LEU A 975 -2.48 -25.51 -18.66
C LEU A 975 -3.05 -26.51 -17.66
N LYS A 976 -2.29 -27.57 -17.36
CA LYS A 976 -2.52 -28.35 -16.13
C LYS A 976 -2.01 -27.51 -14.95
N LEU A 977 -2.81 -27.26 -13.93
CA LEU A 977 -2.55 -26.43 -12.75
C LEU A 977 -3.23 -26.95 -11.47
N ALA A 978 -4.34 -27.68 -11.55
CA ALA A 978 -5.09 -28.16 -10.37
C ALA A 978 -4.27 -29.11 -9.48
N ASP A 979 -3.25 -29.76 -10.03
CA ASP A 979 -2.29 -30.56 -9.26
C ASP A 979 -1.52 -29.75 -8.22
N LEU A 980 -1.46 -28.41 -8.33
CA LEU A 980 -0.81 -27.54 -7.34
C LEU A 980 -1.47 -27.60 -5.95
N ALA A 981 -2.75 -27.96 -5.88
CA ALA A 981 -3.51 -28.07 -4.64
C ALA A 981 -4.13 -29.45 -4.38
N LYS A 982 -4.14 -30.35 -5.38
CA LYS A 982 -4.88 -31.63 -5.32
C LYS A 982 -4.50 -32.52 -4.13
N GLU A 983 -3.22 -32.56 -3.75
CA GLU A 983 -2.73 -33.35 -2.60
C GLU A 983 -3.29 -32.85 -1.25
N ARG A 984 -3.77 -31.60 -1.19
CA ARG A 984 -4.31 -30.95 0.01
C ARG A 984 -5.81 -30.64 -0.13
N GLU A 985 -6.51 -31.27 -1.10
CA GLU A 985 -7.92 -31.00 -1.40
C GLU A 985 -8.86 -31.21 -0.19
N GLU A 986 -8.56 -32.18 0.66
CA GLU A 986 -9.37 -32.49 1.84
C GLU A 986 -9.16 -31.52 3.01
N GLU A 987 -8.13 -30.66 2.95
CA GLU A 987 -7.85 -29.70 4.02
C GLU A 987 -8.90 -28.57 4.05
N CYS A 988 -9.41 -28.27 5.23
CA CYS A 988 -10.29 -27.12 5.47
C CYS A 988 -9.97 -26.57 6.86
N PHE A 989 -9.28 -25.45 6.92
CA PHE A 989 -8.81 -24.89 8.19
C PHE A 989 -9.99 -24.43 9.04
N THR A 990 -9.92 -24.67 10.33
CA THR A 990 -10.83 -24.09 11.33
C THR A 990 -10.08 -23.14 12.24
N PHE A 991 -10.82 -22.23 12.88
CA PHE A 991 -10.26 -21.28 13.85
C PHE A 991 -9.60 -22.00 15.03
N GLU A 992 -10.16 -23.15 15.45
CA GLU A 992 -9.61 -23.99 16.52
C GLU A 992 -8.30 -24.66 16.13
N GLN A 993 -8.18 -25.14 14.88
CA GLN A 993 -6.93 -25.73 14.38
C GLN A 993 -5.79 -24.70 14.38
N ILE A 994 -6.05 -23.49 13.87
CA ILE A 994 -5.03 -22.43 13.84
C ILE A 994 -4.73 -21.87 15.24
N THR A 995 -5.66 -21.99 16.19
CA THR A 995 -5.46 -21.65 17.61
C THR A 995 -4.49 -22.62 18.27
N ALA A 996 -4.62 -23.92 17.99
CA ALA A 996 -3.68 -24.92 18.50
C ALA A 996 -2.27 -24.69 17.94
N GLN A 997 -2.17 -24.51 16.63
CA GLN A 997 -0.90 -24.29 15.93
C GLN A 997 -1.13 -23.48 14.64
N PRO A 998 -0.29 -22.46 14.34
CA PRO A 998 -0.32 -21.79 13.03
C PRO A 998 -0.29 -22.80 11.88
N LYS A 999 -1.04 -22.53 10.80
CA LYS A 999 -1.13 -23.43 9.65
C LYS A 999 -0.50 -22.81 8.41
N THR A 1000 0.28 -23.61 7.69
CA THR A 1000 0.82 -23.26 6.36
C THR A 1000 -0.31 -23.22 5.35
N VAL A 1001 -0.48 -22.09 4.65
CA VAL A 1001 -1.52 -21.91 3.62
C VAL A 1001 -1.37 -22.89 2.46
N ILE A 1002 -2.45 -23.05 1.69
CA ILE A 1002 -2.53 -23.88 0.49
C ILE A 1002 -2.17 -23.03 -0.74
N THR A 1003 -1.40 -23.61 -1.67
CA THR A 1003 -1.05 -23.00 -2.95
C THR A 1003 -2.31 -22.57 -3.71
N SER A 1004 -2.40 -21.29 -4.08
CA SER A 1004 -3.59 -20.68 -4.67
C SER A 1004 -3.27 -19.79 -5.86
N PRO A 1005 -4.12 -19.74 -6.90
CA PRO A 1005 -3.97 -18.81 -8.02
C PRO A 1005 -4.23 -17.34 -7.64
N ALA A 1006 -4.65 -17.07 -6.40
CA ALA A 1006 -4.64 -15.71 -5.85
C ALA A 1006 -3.21 -15.13 -5.77
N PHE A 1007 -2.19 -15.98 -5.79
CA PHE A 1007 -0.79 -15.61 -5.75
C PHE A 1007 0.02 -16.35 -6.82
N SER A 1008 1.28 -15.98 -6.97
CA SER A 1008 2.14 -16.43 -8.09
C SER A 1008 3.27 -17.39 -7.68
N GLY A 1009 3.35 -17.74 -6.40
CA GLY A 1009 4.28 -18.74 -5.88
C GLY A 1009 3.62 -20.08 -5.58
N SER A 1010 4.41 -21.05 -5.14
CA SER A 1010 3.95 -22.39 -4.82
C SER A 1010 4.57 -22.91 -3.52
N GLU A 1011 3.72 -23.40 -2.62
CA GLU A 1011 4.08 -24.14 -1.41
C GLU A 1011 4.02 -25.67 -1.63
N LYS A 1012 3.70 -26.12 -2.86
CA LYS A 1012 3.59 -27.55 -3.19
C LYS A 1012 4.91 -28.27 -2.95
N GLY A 1013 4.83 -29.46 -2.37
CA GLY A 1013 6.02 -30.28 -2.05
C GLY A 1013 6.86 -29.74 -0.89
N GLY A 1014 6.36 -28.77 -0.13
CA GLY A 1014 7.06 -28.22 1.05
C GLY A 1014 8.18 -27.23 0.71
N ARG A 1015 8.33 -26.83 -0.56
CA ARG A 1015 9.25 -25.75 -0.97
C ARG A 1015 8.85 -24.41 -0.33
N ARG A 1016 9.81 -23.48 -0.27
CA ARG A 1016 9.55 -22.12 0.23
C ARG A 1016 8.87 -21.28 -0.83
N TYR A 1017 8.07 -20.32 -0.40
CA TYR A 1017 7.34 -19.45 -1.30
C TYR A 1017 8.26 -18.42 -1.99
N SER A 1018 8.25 -18.40 -3.32
CA SER A 1018 8.83 -17.32 -4.13
C SER A 1018 7.81 -16.90 -5.21
N PRO A 1019 7.63 -15.60 -5.49
CA PRO A 1019 6.62 -15.11 -6.42
C PRO A 1019 7.03 -15.40 -7.86
N PHE A 1020 6.02 -15.48 -8.72
CA PHE A 1020 6.12 -15.77 -10.14
C PHE A 1020 6.78 -17.10 -10.51
N THR A 1021 7.02 -18.00 -9.55
CA THR A 1021 7.47 -19.37 -9.87
C THR A 1021 6.42 -20.09 -10.69
N THR A 1022 5.13 -19.83 -10.48
CA THR A 1022 4.07 -20.43 -11.33
C THR A 1022 4.06 -19.83 -12.73
N ASN A 1023 4.44 -18.56 -12.91
CA ASN A 1023 4.60 -17.96 -14.24
C ASN A 1023 5.73 -18.64 -15.01
N VAL A 1024 6.89 -18.81 -14.38
CA VAL A 1024 8.08 -19.38 -15.03
C VAL A 1024 7.95 -20.89 -15.23
N GLU A 1025 7.55 -21.63 -14.19
CA GLU A 1025 7.53 -23.11 -14.21
C GLU A 1025 6.25 -23.68 -14.82
N ARG A 1026 5.13 -22.94 -14.75
CA ARG A 1026 3.82 -23.40 -15.24
C ARG A 1026 3.33 -22.62 -16.44
N LEU A 1027 4.08 -21.63 -16.92
CA LEU A 1027 3.77 -20.85 -18.13
C LEU A 1027 2.49 -20.00 -18.01
N ILE A 1028 2.11 -19.61 -16.80
CA ILE A 1028 1.02 -18.66 -16.58
C ILE A 1028 1.51 -17.26 -17.01
N PRO A 1029 0.78 -16.51 -17.87
CA PRO A 1029 1.20 -15.17 -18.25
C PRO A 1029 1.15 -14.19 -17.07
N TRP A 1030 2.03 -13.19 -17.11
CA TRP A 1030 1.84 -11.98 -16.34
C TRP A 1030 0.64 -11.21 -16.90
N ARG A 1031 -0.03 -10.39 -16.08
CA ARG A 1031 -1.27 -9.70 -16.48
C ARG A 1031 -0.96 -8.36 -17.14
N THR A 1032 -0.04 -8.40 -18.09
CA THR A 1032 0.45 -7.25 -18.84
C THR A 1032 -0.03 -7.32 -20.28
N LEU A 1033 0.06 -6.20 -20.99
CA LEU A 1033 -0.26 -6.08 -22.41
C LEU A 1033 0.37 -7.21 -23.24
N THR A 1034 1.65 -7.52 -22.99
CA THR A 1034 2.41 -8.57 -23.70
C THR A 1034 2.22 -9.96 -23.09
N GLY A 1035 1.66 -10.08 -21.89
CA GLY A 1035 1.65 -11.31 -21.09
C GLY A 1035 2.98 -11.62 -20.39
N ARG A 1036 3.99 -10.78 -20.56
CA ARG A 1036 5.37 -10.96 -20.08
C ARG A 1036 5.80 -9.83 -19.15
N GLN A 1037 6.96 -10.00 -18.53
CA GLN A 1037 7.60 -8.97 -17.71
C GLN A 1037 7.97 -7.78 -18.60
N SER A 1038 7.45 -6.60 -18.28
CA SER A 1038 7.49 -5.43 -19.17
C SER A 1038 8.65 -4.50 -18.86
N PHE A 1039 9.56 -4.33 -19.82
CA PHE A 1039 10.56 -3.25 -19.83
C PHE A 1039 10.00 -1.99 -20.50
N TYR A 1040 9.11 -2.15 -21.48
CA TYR A 1040 8.53 -1.07 -22.28
C TYR A 1040 7.03 -0.90 -21.99
N ILE A 1041 6.62 0.35 -21.77
CA ILE A 1041 5.23 0.70 -21.48
C ILE A 1041 4.83 1.84 -22.42
N ASP A 1042 3.91 1.56 -23.32
CA ASP A 1042 3.60 2.41 -24.46
C ASP A 1042 2.31 3.22 -24.30
N HIS A 1043 1.80 3.38 -23.08
CA HIS A 1043 0.69 4.31 -22.86
C HIS A 1043 1.13 5.75 -23.15
N GLU A 1044 0.24 6.59 -23.70
CA GLU A 1044 0.55 7.96 -24.11
C GLU A 1044 1.10 8.81 -22.96
N LEU A 1045 0.53 8.71 -21.75
CA LEU A 1045 1.07 9.39 -20.58
C LEU A 1045 2.47 8.87 -20.18
N MET A 1046 2.79 7.60 -20.40
CA MET A 1046 4.17 7.11 -20.14
C MET A 1046 5.16 7.72 -21.14
N ARG A 1047 4.75 7.93 -22.40
CA ARG A 1047 5.54 8.67 -23.40
C ARG A 1047 5.67 10.16 -23.05
N GLU A 1048 4.57 10.79 -22.66
CA GLU A 1048 4.52 12.22 -22.28
C GLU A 1048 5.53 12.51 -21.16
N PHE A 1049 5.63 11.63 -20.16
CA PHE A 1049 6.55 11.80 -19.02
C PHE A 1049 7.96 11.24 -19.23
N GLY A 1050 8.23 10.62 -20.39
CA GLY A 1050 9.53 10.07 -20.75
C GLY A 1050 9.89 8.81 -19.97
N GLU A 1051 8.88 8.03 -19.61
CA GLU A 1051 8.97 6.89 -18.70
C GLU A 1051 8.53 5.59 -19.38
N THR A 1052 8.61 5.51 -20.71
CA THR A 1052 8.32 4.24 -21.41
C THR A 1052 9.28 3.13 -21.02
N MET A 1053 10.54 3.46 -20.70
CA MET A 1053 11.57 2.57 -20.18
C MET A 1053 12.07 3.08 -18.81
N ALA A 1054 12.81 2.23 -18.08
CA ALA A 1054 13.55 2.69 -16.92
C ALA A 1054 14.58 3.76 -17.31
N THR A 1055 14.67 4.84 -16.54
CA THR A 1055 15.63 5.93 -16.73
C THR A 1055 15.91 6.59 -15.38
N PHE A 1056 17.01 7.33 -15.27
CA PHE A 1056 17.26 8.15 -14.10
C PHE A 1056 16.45 9.45 -14.18
N LYS A 1057 15.65 9.75 -13.14
CA LYS A 1057 15.09 11.07 -12.88
C LYS A 1057 15.58 11.55 -11.52
N PRO A 1058 16.11 12.78 -11.42
CA PRO A 1058 16.58 13.31 -10.14
C PRO A 1058 15.41 13.52 -9.16
N VAL A 1059 15.76 13.73 -7.89
CA VAL A 1059 14.82 14.19 -6.86
C VAL A 1059 14.18 15.52 -7.28
N LEU A 1060 12.93 15.76 -6.90
CA LEU A 1060 12.29 17.04 -7.19
C LEU A 1060 13.08 18.18 -6.53
N PRO A 1061 13.39 19.29 -7.23
CA PRO A 1061 14.27 20.32 -6.67
C PRO A 1061 13.56 21.20 -5.61
N HIS A 1062 13.18 20.70 -4.44
CA HIS A 1062 12.43 21.50 -3.46
C HIS A 1062 13.28 22.54 -2.73
N ARG A 1063 12.73 23.76 -2.62
CA ARG A 1063 13.17 24.77 -1.65
C ARG A 1063 12.24 24.70 -0.43
N PRO A 1064 12.73 24.93 0.79
CA PRO A 1064 11.87 24.97 1.97
C PRO A 1064 10.79 26.06 1.91
N PHE A 1065 11.01 27.13 1.15
CA PHE A 1065 10.05 28.22 0.95
C PHE A 1065 10.15 28.72 -0.50
N SER A 1066 9.01 28.87 -1.17
CA SER A 1066 8.93 29.45 -2.52
C SER A 1066 9.12 30.97 -2.51
N ASN A 1067 8.39 31.69 -1.66
CA ASN A 1067 8.39 33.15 -1.59
C ASN A 1067 8.62 33.70 -0.17
N LYS A 1068 7.67 33.50 0.74
CA LYS A 1068 7.66 34.13 2.08
C LYS A 1068 8.23 33.18 3.13
N ARG A 1069 9.44 33.46 3.60
CA ARG A 1069 10.09 32.74 4.71
C ARG A 1069 9.96 33.55 6.02
N PRO A 1070 9.74 32.89 7.18
CA PRO A 1070 9.90 33.52 8.48
C PRO A 1070 11.27 34.19 8.64
N LYS A 1071 11.37 35.21 9.51
CA LYS A 1071 12.66 35.85 9.79
C LYS A 1071 13.66 34.82 10.32
N GLU A 1072 14.86 34.84 9.75
CA GLU A 1072 16.00 34.06 10.23
C GLU A 1072 16.29 34.46 11.68
N ASN A 1073 16.40 33.45 12.55
CA ASN A 1073 16.70 33.66 13.97
C ASN A 1073 17.75 32.65 14.43
N GLY A 1074 18.95 33.12 14.75
CA GLY A 1074 20.08 32.26 15.04
C GLY A 1074 20.69 31.63 13.79
N LYS A 1075 21.48 30.56 13.98
CA LYS A 1075 22.11 29.82 12.88
C LYS A 1075 21.17 28.73 12.37
N GLU A 1076 21.03 28.66 11.04
CA GLU A 1076 20.11 27.76 10.35
C GLU A 1076 20.88 26.88 9.34
N VAL A 1077 20.42 25.64 9.15
CA VAL A 1077 20.87 24.75 8.07
C VAL A 1077 19.68 24.24 7.26
N ILE A 1078 19.89 23.99 5.96
CA ILE A 1078 18.87 23.42 5.06
C ILE A 1078 19.27 21.99 4.73
N LEU A 1079 18.42 21.03 5.09
CA LEU A 1079 18.71 19.61 4.93
C LEU A 1079 17.55 18.90 4.22
N ASN A 1080 17.86 17.86 3.45
CA ASN A 1080 16.85 16.96 2.90
C ASN A 1080 16.19 16.17 4.04
N TYR A 1081 14.86 16.21 4.10
CA TYR A 1081 14.08 15.70 5.21
C TYR A 1081 13.57 14.29 4.93
N LEU A 1082 14.21 13.30 5.56
CA LEU A 1082 13.86 11.90 5.40
C LEU A 1082 13.13 11.37 6.62
N THR A 1083 12.25 10.41 6.37
CA THR A 1083 11.33 9.84 7.38
C THR A 1083 11.36 8.31 7.36
N PRO A 1084 12.52 7.67 7.60
CA PRO A 1084 12.60 6.21 7.68
C PRO A 1084 11.83 5.68 8.90
N HIS A 1085 11.37 4.42 8.88
CA HIS A 1085 10.58 3.86 9.97
C HIS A 1085 11.39 3.69 11.26
N ASN A 1086 10.72 3.87 12.40
CA ASN A 1086 11.33 3.94 13.72
C ASN A 1086 11.67 2.56 14.31
N LYS A 1087 12.76 2.49 15.09
CA LYS A 1087 13.14 1.30 15.88
C LYS A 1087 12.26 1.07 17.11
N TRP A 1088 11.78 2.17 17.70
CA TRP A 1088 11.09 2.23 19.00
C TRP A 1088 9.58 2.36 18.85
N SER A 1089 9.06 2.23 17.63
CA SER A 1089 7.63 2.20 17.37
C SER A 1089 7.36 1.42 16.08
N ILE A 1090 6.11 1.01 15.87
CA ILE A 1090 5.63 0.63 14.54
C ILE A 1090 4.70 1.74 14.11
N HIS A 1091 5.16 2.58 13.18
CA HIS A 1091 4.52 3.86 12.89
C HIS A 1091 4.40 4.68 14.18
N SER A 1092 3.21 5.14 14.55
CA SER A 1092 2.96 5.80 15.84
C SER A 1092 2.56 4.83 16.97
N MET A 1093 2.20 3.58 16.65
CA MET A 1093 1.90 2.59 17.68
C MET A 1093 3.18 2.24 18.44
N TYR A 1094 3.09 2.12 19.77
CA TYR A 1094 4.21 1.94 20.70
C TYR A 1094 5.08 3.18 20.97
N PHE A 1095 4.99 4.25 20.16
CA PHE A 1095 5.78 5.46 20.40
C PHE A 1095 5.49 6.09 21.77
N ASP A 1096 4.22 6.02 22.17
CA ASP A 1096 3.67 6.50 23.44
C ASP A 1096 3.71 5.45 24.57
N SER A 1097 4.31 4.29 24.33
CA SER A 1097 4.52 3.29 25.38
C SER A 1097 5.73 3.65 26.25
N LEU A 1098 5.54 3.62 27.56
CA LEU A 1098 6.61 3.94 28.52
C LEU A 1098 7.88 3.08 28.30
N PRO A 1099 7.80 1.75 28.04
CA PRO A 1099 8.99 0.96 27.77
C PRO A 1099 9.79 1.46 26.56
N MET A 1100 9.13 1.77 25.43
CA MET A 1100 9.84 2.25 24.23
C MET A 1100 10.40 3.66 24.41
N LEU A 1101 9.66 4.55 25.07
CA LEU A 1101 10.14 5.89 25.43
C LEU A 1101 11.42 5.81 26.28
N THR A 1102 11.46 4.87 27.22
CA THR A 1102 12.60 4.66 28.14
C THR A 1102 13.82 4.06 27.45
N LEU A 1103 13.63 3.19 26.45
CA LEU A 1103 14.74 2.57 25.71
C LEU A 1103 15.53 3.56 24.83
N PHE A 1104 15.02 4.78 24.61
CA PHE A 1104 15.72 5.79 23.84
C PHE A 1104 15.69 7.17 24.51
N ARG A 1105 14.97 8.15 23.94
CA ARG A 1105 15.05 9.55 24.35
C ARG A 1105 13.74 10.11 24.87
N GLY A 1106 12.70 9.32 25.13
CA GLY A 1106 11.49 9.80 25.83
C GLY A 1106 10.68 10.89 25.10
N GLY A 1107 10.72 10.95 23.76
CA GLY A 1107 9.91 11.89 22.98
C GLY A 1107 10.41 12.06 21.55
N PRO A 1108 9.84 13.01 20.78
CA PRO A 1108 10.21 13.25 19.40
C PRO A 1108 11.66 13.69 19.21
N THR A 1109 12.29 13.16 18.17
CA THR A 1109 13.71 13.37 17.83
C THR A 1109 13.93 13.53 16.33
N VAL A 1110 14.91 14.35 15.98
CA VAL A 1110 15.42 14.54 14.62
C VAL A 1110 16.91 14.26 14.62
N TRP A 1111 17.37 13.33 13.78
CA TRP A 1111 18.77 12.96 13.65
C TRP A 1111 19.45 13.80 12.57
N MET A 1112 20.69 14.19 12.81
CA MET A 1112 21.48 14.96 11.86
C MET A 1112 22.98 14.66 12.00
N ASN A 1113 23.73 14.98 10.96
CA ASN A 1113 25.19 14.87 10.95
C ASN A 1113 25.82 15.83 11.98
N LYS A 1114 26.97 15.43 12.55
CA LYS A 1114 27.71 16.21 13.55
C LYS A 1114 28.19 17.59 13.07
N ASP A 1115 28.56 17.71 11.80
CA ASP A 1115 29.13 18.94 11.25
C ASP A 1115 28.00 19.88 10.81
N ASP A 1116 26.90 19.36 10.26
CA ASP A 1116 25.66 20.14 10.01
C ASP A 1116 25.08 20.68 11.34
N ALA A 1117 25.09 19.87 12.41
CA ALA A 1117 24.68 20.33 13.74
C ALA A 1117 25.59 21.43 14.29
N ALA A 1118 26.91 21.28 14.17
CA ALA A 1118 27.88 22.28 14.62
C ALA A 1118 27.72 23.63 13.88
N GLU A 1119 27.43 23.60 12.58
CA GLU A 1119 27.16 24.79 11.78
C GLU A 1119 25.92 25.56 12.25
N ALA A 1120 24.86 24.85 12.63
CA ALA A 1120 23.65 25.42 13.23
C ALA A 1120 23.77 25.74 14.74
N GLY A 1121 24.92 25.46 15.37
CA GLY A 1121 25.10 25.65 16.81
C GLY A 1121 24.23 24.71 17.68
N ILE A 1122 23.89 23.53 17.17
CA ILE A 1122 23.05 22.52 17.81
C ILE A 1122 23.94 21.48 18.48
N ASN A 1123 23.74 21.26 19.78
CA ASN A 1123 24.34 20.13 20.49
C ASN A 1123 23.39 18.94 20.52
N ASP A 1124 23.94 17.77 20.86
CA ASP A 1124 23.12 16.59 21.05
C ASP A 1124 22.05 16.81 22.13
N ASN A 1125 20.80 16.42 21.83
CA ASN A 1125 19.62 16.57 22.68
C ASN A 1125 19.11 18.02 22.91
N ASP A 1126 19.68 19.03 22.24
CA ASP A 1126 19.10 20.38 22.20
C ASP A 1126 17.69 20.35 21.57
N TRP A 1127 16.80 21.25 22.01
CA TRP A 1127 15.54 21.49 21.33
C TRP A 1127 15.76 22.24 20.02
N ILE A 1128 15.08 21.80 18.97
CA ILE A 1128 15.18 22.36 17.63
C ILE A 1128 13.80 22.57 17.01
N GLU A 1129 13.71 23.53 16.11
CA GLU A 1129 12.60 23.69 15.18
C GLU A 1129 13.04 23.18 13.80
N CYS A 1130 12.20 22.37 13.16
CA CYS A 1130 12.40 21.82 11.82
C CYS A 1130 11.17 22.16 10.98
N PHE A 1131 11.33 23.01 9.97
CA PHE A 1131 10.19 23.63 9.29
C PHE A 1131 10.42 23.95 7.82
N ASN A 1132 9.32 24.04 7.09
CA ASN A 1132 9.23 24.60 5.75
C ASN A 1132 7.86 25.30 5.61
N GLU A 1133 7.51 25.71 4.40
CA GLU A 1133 6.25 26.42 4.13
C GLU A 1133 4.98 25.65 4.53
N ASN A 1134 5.03 24.31 4.59
CA ASN A 1134 3.89 23.46 4.94
C ASN A 1134 3.66 23.40 6.46
N GLY A 1135 4.68 23.63 7.30
CA GLY A 1135 4.52 23.60 8.74
C GLY A 1135 5.80 23.36 9.54
N VAL A 1136 5.64 23.25 10.86
CA VAL A 1136 6.73 23.25 11.84
C VAL A 1136 6.67 22.01 12.73
N VAL A 1137 7.83 21.38 12.94
CA VAL A 1137 8.05 20.35 13.97
C VAL A 1137 8.95 20.92 15.04
N VAL A 1138 8.66 20.58 16.30
CA VAL A 1138 9.56 20.82 17.43
C VAL A 1138 9.95 19.48 18.06
N ALA A 1139 11.26 19.23 18.16
CA ALA A 1139 11.82 17.96 18.60
C ALA A 1139 13.21 18.16 19.22
N ARG A 1140 13.81 17.11 19.76
CA ARG A 1140 15.21 17.14 20.20
C ARG A 1140 16.17 16.59 19.14
N ALA A 1141 17.35 17.18 19.03
CA ALA A 1141 18.38 16.71 18.12
C ALA A 1141 18.99 15.37 18.57
N VAL A 1142 19.33 14.51 17.61
CA VAL A 1142 20.22 13.36 17.78
C VAL A 1142 21.40 13.55 16.85
N VAL A 1143 22.54 13.94 17.40
CA VAL A 1143 23.73 14.25 16.62
C VAL A 1143 24.55 12.98 16.44
N SER A 1144 24.78 12.56 15.20
CA SER A 1144 25.45 11.29 14.91
C SER A 1144 26.38 11.34 13.71
N HIS A 1145 27.48 10.60 13.78
CA HIS A 1145 28.42 10.42 12.67
C HIS A 1145 27.92 9.43 11.61
N ARG A 1146 26.89 8.63 11.91
CA ARG A 1146 26.37 7.64 10.94
C ARG A 1146 25.63 8.28 9.76
N LEU A 1147 25.13 9.51 9.94
CA LEU A 1147 24.44 10.25 8.88
C LEU A 1147 25.47 11.01 8.03
N PRO A 1148 25.40 10.93 6.69
CA PRO A 1148 26.15 11.83 5.83
C PRO A 1148 25.62 13.27 5.95
N ARG A 1149 26.40 14.23 5.47
CA ARG A 1149 26.02 15.65 5.44
C ARG A 1149 24.86 15.90 4.47
N GLY A 1150 24.05 16.93 4.75
CA GLY A 1150 22.99 17.40 3.85
C GLY A 1150 21.63 16.70 4.01
N MET A 1151 21.46 15.87 5.04
CA MET A 1151 20.20 15.20 5.34
C MET A 1151 19.88 15.19 6.84
N ALA A 1152 18.58 15.08 7.15
CA ALA A 1152 18.08 14.87 8.51
C ALA A 1152 17.03 13.75 8.52
N PHE A 1153 17.02 12.93 9.59
CA PHE A 1153 16.00 11.90 9.79
C PHE A 1153 15.05 12.26 10.92
N MET A 1154 13.76 12.41 10.64
CA MET A 1154 12.73 12.26 11.67
C MET A 1154 12.05 10.91 11.48
N HIS A 1155 12.38 9.93 12.32
CA HIS A 1155 11.84 8.58 12.16
C HIS A 1155 10.31 8.57 12.18
N HIS A 1156 9.71 7.80 11.28
CA HIS A 1156 8.27 7.62 11.12
C HIS A 1156 7.72 6.60 12.15
N ALA A 1157 6.69 6.88 12.96
CA ALA A 1157 6.02 8.16 13.17
C ALA A 1157 6.10 8.53 14.66
N GLN A 1158 6.53 9.76 14.94
CA GLN A 1158 6.61 10.31 16.30
C GLN A 1158 5.39 11.21 16.49
N ASP A 1159 4.45 10.78 17.32
CA ASP A 1159 3.18 11.48 17.59
C ASP A 1159 3.44 12.74 18.44
N ARG A 1160 2.54 13.73 18.40
CA ARG A 1160 2.74 15.07 18.99
C ARG A 1160 2.14 15.27 20.39
N HIS A 1161 1.57 14.22 20.97
CA HIS A 1161 0.91 14.30 22.29
C HIS A 1161 1.85 14.00 23.47
N ILE A 1162 3.09 13.58 23.23
CA ILE A 1162 4.10 13.33 24.27
C ILE A 1162 5.32 14.21 24.04
N ASN A 1163 5.69 15.02 25.03
CA ASN A 1163 6.96 15.76 25.08
C ASN A 1163 7.21 16.62 23.83
N VAL A 1164 6.21 17.43 23.45
CA VAL A 1164 6.30 18.39 22.35
C VAL A 1164 5.99 19.78 22.90
N PRO A 1165 6.93 20.74 22.89
CA PRO A 1165 6.66 22.11 23.30
C PRO A 1165 6.00 22.92 22.17
N GLY A 1166 5.65 24.17 22.46
CA GLY A 1166 5.20 25.16 21.50
C GLY A 1166 6.33 25.76 20.67
N THR A 1167 5.96 26.52 19.65
CA THR A 1167 6.86 27.31 18.80
C THR A 1167 6.29 28.70 18.57
N LYS A 1168 7.16 29.72 18.58
CA LYS A 1168 6.78 31.11 18.25
C LYS A 1168 6.52 31.32 16.76
N LEU A 1169 6.90 30.38 15.89
CA LEU A 1169 6.60 30.44 14.46
C LEU A 1169 5.10 30.37 14.17
N THR A 1170 4.38 29.55 14.95
CA THR A 1170 2.92 29.37 14.79
C THR A 1170 2.13 29.76 16.04
N ASN A 1171 2.81 30.12 17.14
CA ASN A 1171 2.23 30.32 18.48
C ASN A 1171 1.33 29.16 18.90
N ASN A 1172 1.75 27.94 18.55
CA ASN A 1172 1.01 26.72 18.77
C ASN A 1172 2.00 25.59 19.13
N ARG A 1173 1.47 24.47 19.63
CA ARG A 1173 2.20 23.23 19.85
C ARG A 1173 2.94 22.84 18.57
N GLY A 1174 4.17 22.33 18.67
CA GLY A 1174 4.89 21.74 17.55
C GLY A 1174 4.06 20.66 16.84
N GLY A 1175 4.24 20.56 15.52
CA GLY A 1175 3.50 19.65 14.64
C GLY A 1175 3.96 18.19 14.71
N THR A 1176 3.60 17.42 13.70
CA THR A 1176 4.03 16.02 13.53
C THR A 1176 5.10 15.92 12.46
N HIS A 1177 5.75 14.75 12.32
CA HIS A 1177 6.70 14.54 11.22
C HIS A 1177 6.13 14.81 9.81
N ASN A 1178 4.81 14.86 9.63
CA ASN A 1178 4.13 15.22 8.38
C ASN A 1178 3.65 16.69 8.31
N SER A 1179 3.94 17.52 9.31
CA SER A 1179 3.68 18.96 9.21
C SER A 1179 4.51 19.60 8.10
N PRO A 1180 5.80 19.24 7.89
CA PRO A 1180 6.56 19.76 6.75
C PRO A 1180 6.23 19.08 5.42
N THR A 1181 5.39 18.05 5.39
CA THR A 1181 5.10 17.29 4.16
C THR A 1181 3.87 17.83 3.43
N ARG A 1182 3.76 17.51 2.14
CA ARG A 1182 2.57 17.76 1.31
C ARG A 1182 2.40 16.60 0.33
N ILE A 1183 1.17 16.32 -0.09
CA ILE A 1183 0.86 15.33 -1.11
C ILE A 1183 1.25 15.90 -2.46
N HIS A 1184 2.09 15.16 -3.19
CA HIS A 1184 2.41 15.40 -4.60
C HIS A 1184 1.93 14.22 -5.43
N VAL A 1185 1.04 14.44 -6.38
CA VAL A 1185 0.50 13.37 -7.23
C VAL A 1185 1.23 13.32 -8.58
N LYS A 1186 1.57 12.10 -9.03
CA LYS A 1186 2.27 11.87 -10.29
C LYS A 1186 1.29 11.37 -11.37
N PRO A 1187 1.15 12.04 -12.52
CA PRO A 1187 0.17 11.65 -13.55
C PRO A 1187 0.32 10.23 -14.10
N THR A 1188 1.53 9.68 -14.16
CA THR A 1188 1.75 8.28 -14.61
C THR A 1188 1.07 7.27 -13.68
N HIS A 1189 0.82 7.60 -12.42
CA HIS A 1189 0.10 6.76 -11.47
C HIS A 1189 -1.44 6.89 -11.57
N MET A 1190 -1.94 7.69 -12.51
CA MET A 1190 -3.37 7.92 -12.73
C MET A 1190 -3.93 7.20 -13.97
N ILE A 1191 -3.07 6.51 -14.72
CA ILE A 1191 -3.45 5.75 -15.91
C ILE A 1191 -4.43 4.64 -15.52
N GLY A 1192 -5.44 4.41 -16.36
CA GLY A 1192 -6.42 3.34 -16.20
C GLY A 1192 -6.98 2.85 -17.53
N GLY A 1193 -7.72 1.75 -17.50
CA GLY A 1193 -8.35 1.18 -18.71
C GLY A 1193 -7.37 0.72 -19.79
N TYR A 1194 -6.15 0.37 -19.39
CA TYR A 1194 -5.07 -0.04 -20.30
C TYR A 1194 -4.27 -1.25 -19.76
N ALA A 1195 -4.83 -2.45 -19.90
CA ALA A 1195 -4.23 -3.71 -19.47
C ALA A 1195 -3.74 -3.64 -18.01
N GLN A 1196 -2.42 -3.79 -17.76
CA GLN A 1196 -1.83 -3.70 -16.42
C GLN A 1196 -1.95 -2.30 -15.79
N LEU A 1197 -2.15 -1.25 -16.59
CA LEU A 1197 -2.42 0.10 -16.10
C LEU A 1197 -3.94 0.30 -16.05
N SER A 1198 -4.59 -0.46 -15.17
CA SER A 1198 -6.02 -0.37 -14.86
C SER A 1198 -6.22 -0.39 -13.35
N TYR A 1199 -7.34 0.14 -12.86
CA TYR A 1199 -7.51 0.30 -11.41
C TYR A 1199 -7.85 -1.01 -10.71
N GLY A 1200 -7.36 -1.13 -9.49
CA GLY A 1200 -7.84 -2.08 -8.50
C GLY A 1200 -7.60 -1.50 -7.11
N PHE A 1201 -8.39 -1.87 -6.11
CA PHE A 1201 -8.23 -1.32 -4.77
C PHE A 1201 -6.87 -1.70 -4.19
N ASN A 1202 -6.04 -0.69 -3.87
CA ASN A 1202 -4.62 -0.80 -3.51
C ASN A 1202 -3.68 -1.27 -4.64
N TYR A 1203 -4.18 -1.63 -5.83
CA TYR A 1203 -3.38 -2.13 -6.96
C TYR A 1203 -2.69 -1.00 -7.73
N TYR A 1204 -3.40 0.08 -8.04
CA TYR A 1204 -2.85 1.22 -8.77
C TYR A 1204 -3.50 2.54 -8.33
N GLY A 1205 -2.74 3.63 -8.37
CA GLY A 1205 -3.17 4.96 -7.98
C GLY A 1205 -1.99 5.84 -7.54
N PRO A 1206 -2.16 7.17 -7.47
CA PRO A 1206 -1.15 8.09 -6.96
C PRO A 1206 -0.64 7.69 -5.58
N THR A 1207 0.66 7.87 -5.33
CA THR A 1207 1.32 7.45 -4.09
C THR A 1207 1.61 8.63 -3.17
N GLY A 1208 1.52 8.42 -1.85
CA GLY A 1208 1.83 9.45 -0.84
C GLY A 1208 3.33 9.64 -0.59
N ASN A 1209 4.10 9.94 -1.63
CA ASN A 1209 5.55 10.19 -1.58
C ASN A 1209 5.91 11.41 -0.71
N GLN A 1210 7.10 11.42 -0.10
CA GLN A 1210 7.46 12.45 0.91
C GLN A 1210 8.97 12.65 1.16
N ARG A 1211 9.87 12.07 0.34
CA ARG A 1211 11.32 12.09 0.61
C ARG A 1211 12.09 13.18 -0.13
N ASP A 1212 11.47 13.81 -1.12
CA ASP A 1212 12.06 14.86 -1.94
C ASP A 1212 12.18 16.22 -1.23
N LEU A 1213 11.54 16.38 -0.06
CA LEU A 1213 11.38 17.67 0.61
C LEU A 1213 12.64 18.11 1.36
N TYR A 1214 12.77 19.44 1.50
CA TYR A 1214 13.81 20.09 2.30
C TYR A 1214 13.18 20.89 3.42
N VAL A 1215 13.92 21.01 4.52
CA VAL A 1215 13.52 21.74 5.73
C VAL A 1215 14.65 22.64 6.20
N VAL A 1216 14.28 23.74 6.83
CA VAL A 1216 15.16 24.58 7.64
C VAL A 1216 15.20 23.99 9.05
N ILE A 1217 16.40 23.84 9.62
CA ILE A 1217 16.59 23.39 11.00
C ILE A 1217 17.40 24.44 11.77
N ARG A 1218 16.93 24.77 12.98
CA ARG A 1218 17.65 25.63 13.93
C ARG A 1218 17.40 25.22 15.37
N LYS A 1219 18.28 25.67 16.26
CA LYS A 1219 18.08 25.56 17.71
C LYS A 1219 16.91 26.43 18.17
N LEU A 1220 16.09 25.88 19.07
CA LEU A 1220 15.02 26.63 19.74
C LEU A 1220 15.63 27.47 20.88
N GLU A 1221 15.32 28.77 20.92
CA GLU A 1221 15.85 29.68 21.94
C GLU A 1221 15.17 29.52 23.31
N GLU A 1222 13.85 29.35 23.31
CA GLU A 1222 13.02 29.24 24.51
C GLU A 1222 12.02 28.09 24.34
N VAL A 1223 11.89 27.26 25.37
CA VAL A 1223 10.97 26.13 25.41
C VAL A 1223 9.71 26.53 26.18
N ASP A 1224 8.67 26.92 25.45
CA ASP A 1224 7.35 27.23 26.00
C ASP A 1224 6.44 25.99 25.86
N TRP A 1225 5.76 25.58 26.94
CA TRP A 1225 4.85 24.43 26.91
C TRP A 1225 3.41 24.80 26.57
N LEU A 1226 3.05 26.08 26.48
CA LEU A 1226 1.69 26.56 26.23
C LEU A 1226 0.68 25.97 27.22
N GLU A 1227 1.07 25.90 28.49
CA GLU A 1227 0.28 25.34 29.61
C GLU A 1227 -0.13 26.40 30.65
N ASP A 1228 0.28 27.66 30.45
CA ASP A 1228 -0.04 28.81 31.30
C ASP A 1228 -1.44 29.40 31.04
#